data_AF-A0A7R9JND2-F1
#
_entry.id   AF-A0A7R9JND2-F1
#
_cell.length_a   1.000
_cell.length_b   1.000
_cell.length_c   1.000
_cell.angle_alpha   90.00
_cell.angle_beta   90.00
_cell.angle_gamma   90.00
#
_symmetry.space_group_name_H-M   'P 1'
#
loop_
_entity.id
_entity.type
_entity.pdbx_description
1 polymer ?
#
loop_
_entity_poly.entity_id
_entity_poly.type
_entity_poly.pdbx_seq_one_letter_code
_entity_poly.pdbx_strand_id
1 'polypeptide(L)'
;MEGGRVKDVAWFYNRPKYPSTPTSTDGPWKPDDWFLLPDDNNGTLHWVDPHDTTPMPMVAESDVTFLLYTRQNPSNPTTIQTGVASSLGNFNANRQTKFVIHGWNSNGNSMATVRNGYVNSGLDLNIIVVDWQGPANQGYAQSMTNTRAVGVFVANHINWLVSRGLSLNNINIVGFSLGAHVAGIAGHNVHGTVGRITVTPKEDNLTSDNTSDSNLKSEWPEIWTAAIWDEKEKNLTVDLCLDPAGPLYINVAPEHHLDAGDAAHVQCQRFLLPEDKRCQSICSGLKTSGNQALNLLETSGNQALNLLKTSGNQALNLLETSIKHILNQIKTSVHHVLNLLKTSINHILNQLKTSVHHVLYILVAGLWTVLVARECQGASILGVFPFPAKSMMILFTSLMEELATRGHQVTVMSSFPRDEPLENYTDIVLPNSFTEKGAMYHFGARPHGTLHLYTASKVINKVSDTVLAAPDVQRFIHSQDLHFDIVVVHDVAHMAFLGLAHKFDAPIIRIVNFAGYEWTFLEQGNPSVVSYNPHYLTGIEGEMSFWERAENAYMFLYELLLMDYFYVPVQEAIMRKHFGASVPSVSKLNRNTALILWCVDDVLSHHRPLLPNVIRVGGMHIKKPKKLPQDLQKFMDDALHGVIYMSLGTNLPSAYLPSEKIAAFIEIFAQLKQKVLWKWENGTLPGRPPNVKVAKWFPQQDILGA
;
A
#
# COMPACT_ATOMS: atom_id res chain seq x y z
N MET A 1 16.97 -18.08 -26.56
CA MET A 1 16.89 -17.53 -25.20
C MET A 1 15.86 -16.42 -25.25
N GLU A 2 14.61 -16.80 -25.05
CA GLU A 2 13.41 -15.97 -25.23
C GLU A 2 13.19 -15.14 -23.97
N GLY A 3 13.29 -13.81 -24.10
CA GLY A 3 13.01 -12.85 -23.04
C GLY A 3 11.50 -12.60 -22.90
N GLY A 4 11.01 -12.67 -21.66
CA GLY A 4 9.61 -12.60 -21.28
C GLY A 4 8.90 -11.33 -21.78
N ARG A 5 7.74 -11.55 -22.40
CA ARG A 5 6.75 -10.52 -22.72
C ARG A 5 5.97 -10.17 -21.45
N VAL A 6 5.67 -8.88 -21.26
CA VAL A 6 4.75 -8.35 -20.24
C VAL A 6 3.43 -9.12 -20.30
N LYS A 7 2.97 -9.66 -19.17
CA LYS A 7 1.75 -10.49 -19.14
C LYS A 7 0.47 -9.79 -18.74
N ASP A 8 0.48 -8.61 -18.12
CA ASP A 8 -0.78 -7.96 -17.72
C ASP A 8 -0.76 -6.43 -17.89
N VAL A 9 -1.51 -5.95 -18.87
CA VAL A 9 -2.12 -4.61 -18.88
C VAL A 9 -3.62 -4.84 -18.78
N ALA A 10 -4.21 -4.56 -17.62
CA ALA A 10 -5.65 -4.65 -17.44
C ALA A 10 -6.32 -3.50 -18.19
N TRP A 11 -6.98 -3.84 -19.30
CA TRP A 11 -7.90 -2.97 -20.01
C TRP A 11 -9.33 -3.27 -19.52
N PHE A 12 -10.01 -2.31 -18.92
CA PHE A 12 -11.48 -2.32 -18.94
C PHE A 12 -11.93 -1.72 -20.27
N TYR A 13 -12.03 -2.58 -21.29
CA TYR A 13 -12.73 -2.25 -22.53
C TYR A 13 -13.95 -3.15 -22.64
N ASN A 14 -15.09 -2.66 -22.17
CA ASN A 14 -16.36 -3.22 -22.60
C ASN A 14 -16.60 -2.67 -24.02
N ARG A 15 -16.57 -3.53 -25.04
CA ARG A 15 -17.09 -3.12 -26.36
C ARG A 15 -18.57 -2.79 -26.16
N PRO A 16 -19.05 -1.58 -26.49
CA PRO A 16 -20.46 -1.45 -26.79
C PRO A 16 -20.74 -2.39 -27.97
N LYS A 17 -21.73 -3.28 -27.82
CA LYS A 17 -22.33 -3.87 -29.01
C LYS A 17 -22.82 -2.70 -29.86
N TYR A 18 -22.21 -2.46 -31.01
CA TYR A 18 -22.85 -1.61 -32.02
C TYR A 18 -24.24 -2.21 -32.28
N PRO A 19 -25.34 -1.49 -32.04
CA PRO A 19 -26.58 -1.88 -32.65
C PRO A 19 -26.35 -1.86 -34.16
N SER A 20 -26.78 -2.92 -34.83
CA SER A 20 -26.91 -2.96 -36.28
C SER A 20 -27.52 -1.63 -36.75
N THR A 21 -26.90 -1.01 -37.75
CA THR A 21 -27.38 0.13 -38.56
C THR A 21 -28.82 0.56 -38.23
N PRO A 22 -29.05 1.79 -37.70
CA PRO A 22 -30.38 2.29 -37.49
C PRO A 22 -31.09 2.42 -38.83
N THR A 23 -32.16 1.65 -39.03
CA THR A 23 -33.18 2.01 -40.01
C THR A 23 -33.79 3.33 -39.56
N SER A 24 -33.66 4.35 -40.39
CA SER A 24 -34.15 5.72 -40.15
C SER A 24 -35.64 5.73 -39.81
N THR A 25 -36.03 6.04 -38.58
CA THR A 25 -37.36 6.64 -38.27
C THR A 25 -37.54 7.28 -36.90
N ASP A 26 -36.63 7.20 -35.92
CA ASP A 26 -36.89 7.81 -34.60
C ASP A 26 -36.18 9.18 -34.44
N GLY A 27 -36.98 10.20 -34.08
CA GLY A 27 -36.61 11.62 -33.94
C GLY A 27 -35.69 11.97 -32.75
N PRO A 28 -35.47 13.26 -32.46
CA PRO A 28 -34.25 13.74 -31.81
C PRO A 28 -34.20 13.44 -30.30
N TRP A 29 -33.10 12.78 -29.93
CA TRP A 29 -32.40 12.56 -28.66
C TRP A 29 -32.90 13.30 -27.39
N LYS A 30 -32.94 12.56 -26.27
CA LYS A 30 -33.39 13.06 -24.96
C LYS A 30 -32.24 13.74 -24.18
N PRO A 31 -32.50 14.81 -23.40
CA PRO A 31 -31.51 15.52 -22.59
C PRO A 31 -30.87 14.73 -21.42
N ASP A 32 -31.37 13.53 -21.11
CA ASP A 32 -31.02 12.79 -19.88
C ASP A 32 -29.70 11.98 -19.99
N ASP A 33 -29.00 12.00 -21.14
CA ASP A 33 -27.77 11.22 -21.39
C ASP A 33 -26.46 12.04 -21.23
N TRP A 34 -26.55 13.33 -20.88
CA TRP A 34 -25.37 14.21 -20.75
C TRP A 34 -24.84 14.24 -19.31
N PHE A 35 -23.52 14.14 -19.13
CA PHE A 35 -22.88 14.28 -17.82
C PHE A 35 -22.03 15.54 -17.72
N LEU A 36 -21.87 16.02 -16.49
CA LEU A 36 -21.07 17.19 -16.17
C LEU A 36 -19.65 16.75 -15.80
N LEU A 37 -18.64 17.22 -16.53
CA LEU A 37 -17.23 16.90 -16.28
C LEU A 37 -16.38 18.17 -16.13
N PRO A 38 -15.50 18.27 -15.11
CA PRO A 38 -14.53 19.35 -15.02
C PRO A 38 -13.42 19.16 -16.06
N ASP A 39 -13.02 20.23 -16.75
CA ASP A 39 -11.79 20.22 -17.55
C ASP A 39 -10.52 20.19 -16.68
N ASP A 40 -9.39 19.77 -17.24
CA ASP A 40 -8.12 19.68 -16.52
C ASP A 40 -7.31 20.99 -16.50
N ASN A 41 -7.76 22.04 -17.18
CA ASN A 41 -7.05 23.33 -17.21
C ASN A 41 -7.39 24.21 -16.00
N ASN A 42 -8.67 24.43 -15.72
CA ASN A 42 -9.11 25.29 -14.61
C ASN A 42 -10.28 24.69 -13.80
N GLY A 43 -10.76 23.50 -14.16
CA GLY A 43 -11.86 22.84 -13.47
C GLY A 43 -13.23 23.34 -13.88
N THR A 44 -13.35 24.04 -15.02
CA THR A 44 -14.66 24.44 -15.54
C THR A 44 -15.48 23.21 -15.86
N LEU A 45 -16.73 23.20 -15.41
CA LEU A 45 -17.67 22.11 -15.64
C LEU A 45 -18.29 22.23 -17.05
N HIS A 46 -18.21 21.15 -17.82
CA HIS A 46 -18.73 21.04 -19.18
C HIS A 46 -19.80 19.96 -19.25
N TRP A 47 -20.89 20.24 -19.95
CA TRP A 47 -21.86 19.22 -20.33
C TRP A 47 -21.29 18.39 -21.47
N VAL A 48 -21.27 17.08 -21.28
CA VAL A 48 -20.66 16.13 -22.21
C VAL A 48 -21.67 15.06 -22.60
N ASP A 49 -21.82 14.86 -23.91
CA ASP A 49 -22.50 13.73 -24.50
C ASP A 49 -21.52 12.55 -24.68
N PRO A 50 -21.67 11.42 -23.95
CA PRO A 50 -20.84 10.22 -24.15
C PRO A 50 -21.03 9.55 -25.51
N HIS A 51 -22.13 9.85 -26.18
CA HIS A 51 -22.55 9.23 -27.43
C HIS A 51 -22.31 10.15 -28.63
N ASP A 52 -21.53 11.23 -28.46
CA ASP A 52 -21.12 12.09 -29.56
C ASP A 52 -20.37 11.26 -30.62
N THR A 53 -21.02 11.11 -31.78
CA THR A 53 -20.52 10.37 -32.94
C THR A 53 -19.97 11.30 -34.03
N THR A 54 -19.65 12.55 -33.68
CA THR A 54 -19.08 13.50 -34.63
C THR A 54 -17.86 12.90 -35.35
N PRO A 55 -17.76 13.05 -36.68
CA PRO A 55 -16.69 12.43 -37.46
C PRO A 55 -15.31 12.85 -36.95
N MET A 56 -14.48 11.84 -36.66
CA MET A 56 -13.21 12.02 -35.99
C MET A 56 -12.14 12.56 -36.96
N PRO A 57 -11.51 13.72 -36.69
CA PRO A 57 -10.30 14.10 -37.40
C PRO A 57 -9.18 13.10 -37.07
N MET A 58 -8.37 12.69 -38.06
CA MET A 58 -7.19 11.86 -37.77
C MET A 58 -6.17 12.66 -36.97
N VAL A 59 -5.76 12.13 -35.82
CA VAL A 59 -4.65 12.67 -35.01
C VAL A 59 -3.33 12.33 -35.69
N ALA A 60 -2.49 13.33 -35.92
CA ALA A 60 -1.14 13.17 -36.45
C ALA A 60 -0.11 13.20 -35.31
N GLU A 61 1.06 12.58 -35.52
CA GLU A 61 2.17 12.66 -34.54
C GLU A 61 2.64 14.10 -34.31
N SER A 62 2.49 14.99 -35.31
CA SER A 62 2.77 16.42 -35.19
C SER A 62 1.88 17.16 -34.19
N ASP A 63 0.77 16.55 -33.76
CA ASP A 63 -0.14 17.13 -32.78
C ASP A 63 0.30 16.88 -31.33
N VAL A 64 1.40 16.13 -31.14
CA VAL A 64 1.99 15.82 -29.82
C VAL A 64 3.40 16.41 -29.74
N THR A 65 3.64 17.25 -28.74
CA THR A 65 4.92 17.91 -28.50
C THR A 65 5.60 17.36 -27.25
N PHE A 66 6.88 17.01 -27.35
CA PHE A 66 7.69 16.53 -26.23
C PHE A 66 8.61 17.63 -25.71
N LEU A 67 8.31 18.16 -24.52
CA LEU A 67 9.00 19.30 -23.92
C LEU A 67 9.97 18.84 -22.82
N LEU A 68 11.28 18.89 -23.10
CA LEU A 68 12.33 18.48 -22.15
C LEU A 68 12.72 19.61 -21.21
N TYR A 69 12.57 19.35 -19.92
CA TYR A 69 13.13 20.12 -18.81
C TYR A 69 14.21 19.31 -18.12
N THR A 70 15.27 20.02 -17.72
CA THR A 70 16.34 19.54 -16.87
C THR A 70 16.68 20.65 -15.88
N ARG A 71 17.56 20.39 -14.91
CA ARG A 71 18.07 21.43 -14.00
C ARG A 71 18.74 22.60 -14.74
N GLN A 72 19.27 22.37 -15.94
CA GLN A 72 19.92 23.40 -16.76
C GLN A 72 18.92 24.31 -17.47
N ASN A 73 17.67 23.87 -17.61
CA ASN A 73 16.61 24.62 -18.28
C ASN A 73 15.26 24.42 -17.55
N PRO A 74 15.15 24.87 -16.28
CA PRO A 74 14.02 24.55 -15.40
C PRO A 74 12.70 25.19 -15.84
N SER A 75 12.76 26.29 -16.61
CA SER A 75 11.58 27.06 -17.03
C SER A 75 11.38 27.08 -18.55
N ASN A 76 12.44 26.87 -19.33
CA ASN A 76 12.41 26.96 -20.80
C ASN A 76 12.71 25.58 -21.39
N PRO A 77 11.71 24.82 -21.86
CA PRO A 77 11.94 23.47 -22.35
C PRO A 77 12.70 23.47 -23.68
N THR A 78 13.41 22.38 -23.95
CA THR A 78 13.85 22.04 -25.31
C THR A 78 12.82 21.10 -25.93
N THR A 79 12.31 21.44 -27.11
CA THR A 79 11.39 20.54 -27.83
C THR A 79 12.17 19.41 -28.48
N ILE A 80 11.89 18.17 -28.08
CA ILE A 80 12.46 16.98 -28.70
C ILE A 80 11.54 16.52 -29.83
N GLN A 81 12.09 16.32 -31.02
CA GLN A 81 11.40 15.75 -32.16
C GLN A 81 11.83 14.29 -32.33
N THR A 82 10.85 13.37 -32.31
CA THR A 82 11.08 11.95 -32.57
C THR A 82 11.83 11.77 -33.89
N GLY A 83 12.90 10.96 -33.89
CA GLY A 83 13.72 10.73 -35.09
C GLY A 83 14.83 11.76 -35.33
N VAL A 84 14.79 12.94 -34.70
CA VAL A 84 15.73 14.04 -34.99
C VAL A 84 16.75 14.17 -33.86
N ALA A 85 17.93 13.57 -34.03
CA ALA A 85 18.96 13.51 -32.99
C ALA A 85 19.45 14.89 -32.50
N SER A 86 19.48 15.89 -33.38
CA SER A 86 19.89 17.26 -33.05
C SER A 86 18.90 17.97 -32.11
N SER A 87 17.69 17.45 -31.92
CA SER A 87 16.68 18.01 -31.03
C SER A 87 16.82 17.58 -29.55
N LEU A 88 17.73 16.66 -29.23
CA LEU A 88 17.86 16.09 -27.88
C LEU A 88 18.34 17.11 -26.81
N GLY A 89 18.93 18.23 -27.22
CA GLY A 89 19.37 19.29 -26.29
C GLY A 89 20.20 18.75 -25.12
N ASN A 90 19.75 19.03 -23.90
CA ASN A 90 20.40 18.62 -22.64
C ASN A 90 19.98 17.22 -22.14
N PHE A 91 19.31 16.41 -22.97
CA PHE A 91 18.90 15.06 -22.62
C PHE A 91 20.12 14.18 -22.30
N ASN A 92 20.03 13.42 -21.22
CA ASN A 92 21.08 12.46 -20.84
C ASN A 92 20.46 11.08 -20.58
N ALA A 93 20.81 10.10 -21.42
CA ALA A 93 20.28 8.74 -21.37
C ALA A 93 20.58 7.99 -20.05
N ASN A 94 21.59 8.41 -19.29
CA ASN A 94 21.94 7.81 -18.01
C ASN A 94 21.08 8.33 -16.83
N ARG A 95 20.29 9.39 -17.05
CA ARG A 95 19.40 9.95 -16.02
C ARG A 95 18.07 9.20 -15.98
N GLN A 96 17.44 9.20 -14.80
CA GLN A 96 16.02 8.87 -14.73
C GLN A 96 15.21 9.86 -15.57
N THR A 97 14.27 9.33 -16.34
CA THR A 97 13.43 10.08 -17.28
C THR A 97 11.98 9.97 -16.87
N LYS A 98 11.34 11.10 -16.59
CA LYS A 98 9.92 11.21 -16.22
C LYS A 98 9.14 11.75 -17.40
N PHE A 99 8.19 10.99 -17.94
CA PHE A 99 7.18 11.49 -18.86
C PHE A 99 5.98 11.98 -18.05
N VAL A 100 5.50 13.19 -18.29
CA VAL A 100 4.37 13.79 -17.57
C VAL A 100 3.30 14.20 -18.57
N ILE A 101 2.09 13.67 -18.45
CA ILE A 101 1.04 13.74 -19.47
C ILE A 101 -0.23 14.35 -18.87
N HIS A 102 -0.68 15.49 -19.41
CA HIS A 102 -1.91 16.17 -18.97
C HIS A 102 -3.18 15.47 -19.51
N GLY A 103 -4.35 15.85 -19.00
CA GLY A 103 -5.64 15.29 -19.42
C GLY A 103 -6.48 16.20 -20.33
N TRP A 104 -7.81 16.06 -20.24
CA TRP A 104 -8.82 16.67 -21.11
C TRP A 104 -8.91 18.19 -20.96
N ASN A 105 -9.03 18.88 -22.11
CA ASN A 105 -9.22 20.32 -22.19
C ASN A 105 -8.15 21.09 -21.36
N SER A 106 -6.88 20.76 -21.62
CA SER A 106 -5.66 21.19 -20.91
C SER A 106 -4.47 21.30 -21.88
N ASN A 107 -3.28 21.67 -21.39
CA ASN A 107 -2.04 21.76 -22.17
C ASN A 107 -0.82 21.43 -21.30
N GLY A 108 0.38 21.42 -21.88
CA GLY A 108 1.63 21.11 -21.16
C GLY A 108 1.94 22.03 -19.98
N ASN A 109 1.42 23.27 -19.94
CA ASN A 109 1.66 24.19 -18.83
C ASN A 109 0.88 23.82 -17.56
N SER A 110 -0.24 23.10 -17.65
CA SER A 110 -0.97 22.67 -16.45
C SER A 110 -0.14 21.70 -15.60
N MET A 111 0.87 21.05 -16.20
CA MET A 111 1.81 20.17 -15.49
C MET A 111 2.93 20.93 -14.76
N ALA A 112 2.85 22.26 -14.68
CA ALA A 112 3.88 23.09 -14.06
C ALA A 112 4.17 22.68 -12.60
N THR A 113 3.16 22.38 -11.79
CA THR A 113 3.34 21.99 -10.39
C THR A 113 4.15 20.70 -10.26
N VAL A 114 3.77 19.66 -11.01
CA VAL A 114 4.44 18.34 -11.02
C VAL A 114 5.85 18.46 -11.59
N ARG A 115 6.00 19.18 -12.71
CA ARG A 115 7.30 19.49 -13.31
C ARG A 115 8.21 20.22 -12.32
N ASN A 116 7.72 21.27 -11.68
CA ASN A 116 8.49 22.07 -10.73
C ASN A 116 8.89 21.23 -9.50
N GLY A 117 8.02 20.33 -9.03
CA GLY A 117 8.35 19.36 -7.99
C GLY A 117 9.55 18.49 -8.36
N TYR A 118 9.56 17.93 -9.57
CA TYR A 118 10.71 17.16 -10.06
C TYR A 118 11.97 17.99 -10.24
N VAL A 119 11.86 19.20 -10.81
CA VAL A 119 13.00 20.12 -10.98
C VAL A 119 13.62 20.51 -9.62
N ASN A 120 12.78 20.75 -8.61
CA ASN A 120 13.20 21.21 -7.28
C ASN A 120 13.57 20.07 -6.32
N SER A 121 13.38 18.80 -6.72
CA SER A 121 13.65 17.62 -5.88
C SER A 121 15.12 17.40 -5.50
N GLY A 122 16.05 18.15 -6.11
CA GLY A 122 17.49 17.90 -5.95
C GLY A 122 18.02 16.71 -6.76
N LEU A 123 17.17 15.99 -7.50
CA LEU A 123 17.55 14.90 -8.42
C LEU A 123 17.95 15.43 -9.80
N ASP A 124 18.92 14.79 -10.45
CA ASP A 124 19.33 15.11 -11.83
C ASP A 124 18.55 14.26 -12.83
N LEU A 125 17.41 14.79 -13.30
CA LEU A 125 16.39 14.08 -14.08
C LEU A 125 16.26 14.65 -15.50
N ASN A 126 15.81 13.81 -16.44
CA ASN A 126 15.12 14.29 -17.64
C ASN A 126 13.62 14.34 -17.33
N ILE A 127 12.97 15.49 -17.53
CA ILE A 127 11.52 15.63 -17.34
C ILE A 127 10.92 16.00 -18.69
N ILE A 128 10.16 15.09 -19.29
CA ILE A 128 9.55 15.27 -20.60
C ILE A 128 8.05 15.47 -20.39
N VAL A 129 7.57 16.70 -20.56
CA VAL A 129 6.13 16.98 -20.58
C VAL A 129 5.60 16.63 -21.97
N VAL A 130 4.57 15.80 -22.02
CA VAL A 130 3.86 15.43 -23.25
C VAL A 130 2.68 16.37 -23.39
N ASP A 131 2.80 17.33 -24.31
CA ASP A 131 1.74 18.27 -24.64
C ASP A 131 0.98 17.77 -25.87
N TRP A 132 -0.28 17.38 -25.64
CA TRP A 132 -1.20 16.91 -26.66
C TRP A 132 -2.46 17.78 -26.66
N GLN A 133 -2.34 19.08 -26.38
CA GLN A 133 -3.45 20.02 -26.27
C GLN A 133 -4.43 19.98 -27.46
N GLY A 134 -3.94 19.79 -28.69
CA GLY A 134 -4.78 19.78 -29.88
C GLY A 134 -5.81 18.65 -29.82
N PRO A 135 -5.37 17.38 -29.70
CA PRO A 135 -6.28 16.26 -29.58
C PRO A 135 -6.96 16.15 -28.19
N ALA A 136 -6.43 16.79 -27.14
CA ALA A 136 -7.00 16.80 -25.79
C ALA A 136 -8.15 17.80 -25.60
N ASN A 137 -8.22 18.84 -26.43
CA ASN A 137 -9.18 19.95 -26.25
C ASN A 137 -10.34 19.86 -27.25
N GLN A 138 -10.61 18.65 -27.74
CA GLN A 138 -11.82 18.33 -28.51
C GLN A 138 -12.96 17.96 -27.54
N GLY A 139 -14.15 17.69 -28.08
CA GLY A 139 -15.23 17.07 -27.31
C GLY A 139 -14.74 15.84 -26.54
N TYR A 140 -15.26 15.59 -25.34
CA TYR A 140 -14.70 14.58 -24.43
C TYR A 140 -14.59 13.19 -25.06
N ALA A 141 -15.64 12.73 -25.76
CA ALA A 141 -15.65 11.44 -26.46
C ALA A 141 -14.54 11.35 -27.54
N GLN A 142 -14.30 12.45 -28.25
CA GLN A 142 -13.22 12.57 -29.21
C GLN A 142 -11.85 12.53 -28.53
N SER A 143 -11.66 13.33 -27.49
CA SER A 143 -10.40 13.41 -26.73
C SER A 143 -10.06 12.06 -26.06
N MET A 144 -11.07 11.35 -25.57
CA MET A 144 -10.92 9.98 -25.05
C MET A 144 -10.47 9.02 -26.15
N THR A 145 -11.08 9.08 -27.33
CA THR A 145 -10.70 8.21 -28.46
C THR A 145 -9.27 8.51 -28.94
N ASN A 146 -8.86 9.78 -28.93
CA ASN A 146 -7.53 10.23 -29.32
C ASN A 146 -6.42 9.66 -28.42
N THR A 147 -6.72 9.29 -27.18
CA THR A 147 -5.71 8.73 -26.25
C THR A 147 -4.98 7.51 -26.82
N ARG A 148 -5.67 6.69 -27.65
CA ARG A 148 -5.07 5.53 -28.34
C ARG A 148 -3.94 5.92 -29.27
N ALA A 149 -4.17 6.90 -30.14
CA ALA A 149 -3.17 7.38 -31.09
C ALA A 149 -2.02 8.08 -30.36
N VAL A 150 -2.36 8.98 -29.42
CA VAL A 150 -1.37 9.73 -28.64
C VAL A 150 -0.47 8.79 -27.82
N GLY A 151 -1.02 7.76 -27.19
CA GLY A 151 -0.24 6.78 -26.44
C GLY A 151 0.75 6.00 -27.33
N VAL A 152 0.36 5.66 -28.57
CA VAL A 152 1.28 5.05 -29.56
C VAL A 152 2.40 6.03 -29.94
N PHE A 153 2.11 7.31 -30.13
CA PHE A 153 3.13 8.32 -30.42
C PHE A 153 4.12 8.50 -29.27
N VAL A 154 3.64 8.51 -28.02
CA VAL A 154 4.51 8.54 -26.83
C VAL A 154 5.39 7.29 -26.74
N ALA A 155 4.84 6.11 -27.03
CA ALA A 155 5.62 4.87 -27.09
C ALA A 155 6.70 4.90 -28.17
N ASN A 156 6.39 5.40 -29.37
CA ASN A 156 7.36 5.57 -30.45
C ASN A 156 8.51 6.51 -30.04
N HIS A 157 8.19 7.60 -29.35
CA HIS A 157 9.20 8.51 -28.81
C HIS A 157 10.09 7.82 -27.76
N ILE A 158 9.50 7.07 -26.83
CA ILE A 158 10.24 6.28 -25.83
C ILE A 158 11.17 5.27 -26.52
N ASN A 159 10.65 4.49 -27.46
CA ASN A 159 11.42 3.50 -28.21
C ASN A 159 12.60 4.14 -28.96
N TRP A 160 12.38 5.34 -29.51
CA TRP A 160 13.45 6.11 -30.15
C TRP A 160 14.52 6.56 -29.14
N LEU A 161 14.16 7.06 -27.95
CA LEU A 161 15.13 7.41 -26.90
C LEU A 161 15.89 6.18 -26.38
N VAL A 162 15.22 5.02 -26.28
CA VAL A 162 15.84 3.73 -25.91
C VAL A 162 16.88 3.32 -26.96
N SER A 163 16.59 3.52 -28.25
CA SER A 163 17.57 3.29 -29.32
C SER A 163 18.81 4.21 -29.23
N ARG A 164 18.75 5.26 -28.41
CA ARG A 164 19.85 6.20 -28.11
C ARG A 164 20.50 5.96 -26.74
N GLY A 165 20.20 4.85 -26.10
CA GLY A 165 20.84 4.40 -24.86
C GLY A 165 20.04 4.64 -23.58
N LEU A 166 18.81 5.16 -23.66
CA LEU A 166 17.95 5.27 -22.48
C LEU A 166 17.56 3.88 -21.99
N SER A 167 17.85 3.55 -20.73
CA SER A 167 17.40 2.29 -20.13
C SER A 167 15.91 2.35 -19.82
N LEU A 168 15.16 1.30 -20.20
CA LEU A 168 13.75 1.18 -19.86
C LEU A 168 13.48 1.23 -18.35
N ASN A 169 14.39 0.68 -17.52
CA ASN A 169 14.30 0.72 -16.05
C ASN A 169 14.37 2.15 -15.48
N ASN A 170 14.90 3.12 -16.25
CA ASN A 170 15.02 4.50 -15.84
C ASN A 170 13.82 5.36 -16.26
N ILE A 171 12.77 4.77 -16.85
CA ILE A 171 11.61 5.48 -17.37
C ILE A 171 10.44 5.37 -16.40
N ASN A 172 9.90 6.53 -16.02
CA ASN A 172 8.59 6.61 -15.36
C ASN A 172 7.62 7.40 -16.23
N ILE A 173 6.42 6.85 -16.48
CA ILE A 173 5.36 7.54 -17.22
C ILE A 173 4.28 7.96 -16.24
N VAL A 174 3.98 9.25 -16.13
CA VAL A 174 3.02 9.83 -15.19
C VAL A 174 1.88 10.47 -15.97
N GLY A 175 0.65 9.97 -15.81
CA GLY A 175 -0.52 10.45 -16.55
C GLY A 175 -1.65 10.93 -15.64
N PHE A 176 -2.22 12.10 -15.95
CA PHE A 176 -3.33 12.70 -15.21
C PHE A 176 -4.62 12.66 -16.03
N SER A 177 -5.74 12.23 -15.45
CA SER A 177 -7.06 12.22 -16.14
C SER A 177 -6.99 11.46 -17.49
N LEU A 178 -7.39 12.01 -18.64
CA LEU A 178 -7.20 11.33 -19.94
C LEU A 178 -5.72 11.03 -20.25
N GLY A 179 -4.77 11.78 -19.69
CA GLY A 179 -3.34 11.49 -19.74
C GLY A 179 -2.96 10.17 -19.07
N ALA A 180 -3.76 9.68 -18.11
CA ALA A 180 -3.62 8.34 -17.53
C ALA A 180 -3.78 7.24 -18.58
N HIS A 181 -4.78 7.39 -19.47
CA HIS A 181 -5.04 6.46 -20.55
C HIS A 181 -3.90 6.48 -21.56
N VAL A 182 -3.42 7.68 -21.92
CA VAL A 182 -2.23 7.85 -22.77
C VAL A 182 -1.01 7.16 -22.15
N ALA A 183 -0.78 7.31 -20.84
CA ALA A 183 0.34 6.69 -20.14
C ALA A 183 0.28 5.15 -20.14
N GLY A 184 -0.89 4.57 -19.88
CA GLY A 184 -1.10 3.12 -19.94
C GLY A 184 -0.91 2.56 -21.35
N ILE A 185 -1.44 3.26 -22.36
CA ILE A 185 -1.29 2.89 -23.77
C ILE A 185 0.18 2.98 -24.21
N ALA A 186 0.88 4.04 -23.80
CA ALA A 186 2.29 4.21 -24.09
C ALA A 186 3.10 3.05 -23.50
N GLY A 187 2.89 2.74 -22.23
CA GLY A 187 3.53 1.61 -21.55
C GLY A 187 3.30 0.27 -22.25
N HIS A 188 2.09 0.03 -22.76
CA HIS A 188 1.75 -1.18 -23.52
C HIS A 188 2.49 -1.30 -24.86
N ASN A 189 2.78 -0.18 -25.53
CA ASN A 189 3.35 -0.14 -26.88
C ASN A 189 4.88 0.05 -26.91
N VAL A 190 5.54 0.24 -25.77
CA VAL A 190 7.00 0.29 -25.68
C VAL A 190 7.59 -1.12 -25.89
N HIS A 191 8.74 -1.21 -26.56
CA HIS A 191 9.45 -2.47 -26.82
C HIS A 191 10.19 -2.98 -25.56
N GLY A 192 9.43 -3.42 -24.56
CA GLY A 192 9.93 -3.94 -23.28
C GLY A 192 9.15 -3.37 -22.10
N THR A 193 9.68 -3.55 -20.89
CA THR A 193 9.02 -3.10 -19.65
C THR A 193 9.67 -1.81 -19.16
N VAL A 194 8.90 -0.71 -19.14
CA VAL A 194 9.33 0.56 -18.52
C VAL A 194 9.41 0.42 -17.00
N GLY A 195 10.28 1.21 -16.37
CA GLY A 195 10.57 1.13 -14.94
C GLY A 195 9.35 1.37 -14.05
N ARG A 196 8.49 2.34 -14.40
CA ARG A 196 7.25 2.60 -13.66
C ARG A 196 6.21 3.33 -14.52
N ILE A 197 4.94 3.10 -14.27
CA ILE A 197 3.85 3.96 -14.76
C ILE A 197 3.03 4.38 -13.54
N THR A 198 2.64 5.64 -13.48
CA THR A 198 1.86 6.23 -12.39
C THR A 198 0.72 6.99 -13.03
N VAL A 199 -0.50 6.75 -12.57
CA VAL A 199 -1.64 7.48 -13.10
C VAL A 199 -2.53 7.95 -11.97
N THR A 200 -3.14 9.11 -12.14
CA THR A 200 -3.92 9.76 -11.10
C THR A 200 -5.23 10.30 -11.70
N PRO A 201 -6.33 10.33 -10.93
CA PRO A 201 -7.46 11.18 -11.27
C PRO A 201 -7.03 12.65 -11.07
N LYS A 202 -7.83 13.60 -11.55
CA LYS A 202 -7.61 15.01 -11.22
C LYS A 202 -8.00 15.25 -9.76
N GLU A 203 -7.05 15.64 -8.91
CA GLU A 203 -7.35 16.22 -7.58
C GLU A 203 -7.64 17.73 -7.74
N ASP A 204 -8.66 18.22 -7.04
CA ASP A 204 -8.96 19.65 -6.93
C ASP A 204 -7.79 20.42 -6.30
N ASN A 205 -7.47 21.57 -6.91
CA ASN A 205 -6.44 22.55 -6.57
C ASN A 205 -5.79 22.46 -5.16
N LEU A 206 -4.55 21.99 -5.11
CA LEU A 206 -3.56 22.33 -4.09
C LEU A 206 -3.05 23.78 -4.28
N THR A 207 -3.92 24.79 -4.15
CA THR A 207 -3.51 26.18 -3.84
C THR A 207 -4.67 27.03 -3.31
N SER A 208 -4.41 27.70 -2.18
CA SER A 208 -5.09 28.87 -1.58
C SER A 208 -6.51 28.70 -1.02
N ASP A 209 -6.55 28.61 0.32
CA ASP A 209 -7.57 29.29 1.14
C ASP A 209 -7.78 30.73 0.65
N ASN A 210 -8.97 31.04 0.15
CA ASN A 210 -9.70 32.31 0.36
C ASN A 210 -10.91 32.40 -0.60
N THR A 211 -11.98 31.66 -0.32
CA THR A 211 -13.33 32.10 -0.65
C THR A 211 -14.30 31.68 0.45
N SER A 212 -14.90 32.67 1.09
CA SER A 212 -15.97 32.52 2.06
C SER A 212 -17.26 32.12 1.35
N ASP A 213 -17.51 30.83 1.17
CA ASP A 213 -18.85 30.34 0.89
C ASP A 213 -19.05 28.94 1.48
N SER A 214 -19.76 28.88 2.61
CA SER A 214 -19.86 27.69 3.47
C SER A 214 -21.01 26.76 3.12
N ASN A 215 -21.54 26.78 1.89
CA ASN A 215 -22.76 26.04 1.52
C ASN A 215 -22.68 25.17 0.25
N LEU A 216 -21.49 24.83 -0.24
CA LEU A 216 -21.31 23.86 -1.33
C LEU A 216 -20.24 22.82 -0.96
N LYS A 217 -20.52 21.99 0.05
CA LYS A 217 -19.71 20.82 0.39
C LYS A 217 -20.60 19.60 0.59
N SER A 218 -21.08 19.05 -0.51
CA SER A 218 -21.48 17.64 -0.62
C SER A 218 -21.78 17.32 -2.08
N GLU A 219 -21.29 16.17 -2.53
CA GLU A 219 -21.70 15.47 -3.77
C GLU A 219 -21.08 15.96 -5.09
N TRP A 220 -20.02 15.29 -5.58
CA TRP A 220 -19.79 15.04 -7.02
C TRP A 220 -19.04 13.68 -7.22
N PRO A 221 -19.18 13.03 -8.40
CA PRO A 221 -18.93 11.60 -8.63
C PRO A 221 -17.47 11.25 -8.97
N GLU A 222 -17.08 10.04 -8.60
CA GLU A 222 -15.75 9.45 -8.80
C GLU A 222 -15.34 9.43 -10.30
N ILE A 223 -14.23 10.10 -10.64
CA ILE A 223 -13.53 9.96 -11.91
C ILE A 223 -12.50 8.82 -11.77
N TRP A 224 -12.61 7.83 -12.66
CA TRP A 224 -11.85 6.58 -12.70
C TRP A 224 -10.32 6.74 -12.59
N THR A 225 -9.67 5.90 -11.77
CA THR A 225 -8.21 5.75 -11.71
C THR A 225 -7.81 4.30 -11.99
N ALA A 226 -6.76 4.06 -12.78
CA ALA A 226 -6.11 2.76 -12.90
C ALA A 226 -4.90 2.68 -11.94
N ALA A 227 -4.71 1.60 -11.20
CA ALA A 227 -3.47 1.37 -10.43
C ALA A 227 -2.48 0.56 -11.28
N ILE A 228 -1.17 0.80 -11.16
CA ILE A 228 -0.14 0.01 -11.85
C ILE A 228 0.79 -0.63 -10.83
N TRP A 229 0.94 -1.95 -10.99
CA TRP A 229 1.72 -2.85 -10.16
C TRP A 229 3.18 -2.90 -10.61
N ASP A 230 4.13 -2.64 -9.71
CA ASP A 230 5.57 -2.82 -9.94
C ASP A 230 6.00 -4.22 -9.48
N GLU A 231 6.27 -5.10 -10.44
CA GLU A 231 6.58 -6.51 -10.19
C GLU A 231 8.00 -6.71 -9.63
N LYS A 232 8.90 -5.73 -9.78
CA LYS A 232 10.30 -5.85 -9.37
C LYS A 232 10.50 -5.48 -7.90
N GLU A 233 9.76 -4.49 -7.43
CA GLU A 233 9.85 -3.98 -6.04
C GLU A 233 8.74 -4.54 -5.12
N LYS A 234 7.80 -5.34 -5.65
CA LYS A 234 6.65 -5.90 -4.92
C LYS A 234 5.89 -4.86 -4.08
N ASN A 235 5.67 -3.67 -4.62
CA ASN A 235 5.01 -2.58 -3.89
C ASN A 235 3.86 -1.97 -4.70
N LEU A 236 2.76 -1.64 -4.01
CA LEU A 236 1.68 -0.83 -4.52
C LEU A 236 2.01 0.62 -4.18
N THR A 237 2.44 1.43 -5.16
CA THR A 237 2.79 2.83 -4.86
C THR A 237 1.64 3.76 -5.23
N VAL A 238 0.83 4.10 -4.24
CA VAL A 238 0.04 5.34 -4.22
C VAL A 238 0.93 6.39 -3.58
N ASP A 239 1.26 7.46 -4.29
CA ASP A 239 2.02 8.57 -3.72
C ASP A 239 1.05 9.74 -3.53
N LEU A 240 0.81 10.15 -2.29
CA LEU A 240 0.03 11.33 -1.96
C LEU A 240 0.77 12.21 -0.93
N CYS A 241 0.74 13.51 -1.25
CA CYS A 241 1.02 14.69 -0.45
C CYS A 241 2.46 14.96 0.05
N LEU A 242 3.11 15.91 -0.63
CA LEU A 242 4.06 16.84 -0.01
C LEU A 242 3.27 18.02 0.58
N ASP A 243 3.29 18.16 1.90
CA ASP A 243 2.87 19.35 2.64
C ASP A 243 4.03 20.38 2.68
N PRO A 244 3.86 21.62 2.17
CA PRO A 244 4.86 22.67 2.28
C PRO A 244 4.63 23.55 3.53
N ALA A 245 4.65 22.96 4.73
CA ALA A 245 4.60 23.75 5.97
C ALA A 245 5.32 23.08 7.15
N GLY A 246 6.65 23.24 7.26
CA GLY A 246 7.34 23.04 8.55
C GLY A 246 8.84 22.70 8.46
N PRO A 247 9.68 23.16 9.40
CA PRO A 247 11.08 23.52 9.13
C PRO A 247 12.08 22.35 9.19
N LEU A 248 12.98 22.34 8.21
CA LEU A 248 14.17 21.49 8.16
C LEU A 248 15.27 22.08 9.07
N TYR A 249 15.55 21.41 10.19
CA TYR A 249 16.75 21.67 10.99
C TYR A 249 17.95 20.98 10.34
N ILE A 250 18.88 21.79 9.83
CA ILE A 250 20.20 21.36 9.38
C ILE A 250 21.09 21.26 10.61
N ASN A 251 21.57 20.06 10.92
CA ASN A 251 22.70 19.87 11.83
C ASN A 251 23.82 19.14 11.09
N VAL A 252 24.91 19.87 10.91
CA VAL A 252 26.14 19.46 10.23
C VAL A 252 26.96 18.61 11.22
N ALA A 253 27.42 17.45 10.77
CA ALA A 253 28.48 16.70 11.45
C ALA A 253 29.71 16.59 10.52
N PRO A 254 30.94 16.56 11.08
CA PRO A 254 32.12 17.09 10.41
C PRO A 254 33.06 16.02 9.80
N GLU A 255 33.78 16.50 8.80
CA GLU A 255 35.20 16.27 8.47
C GLU A 255 35.67 14.95 7.83
N HIS A 256 36.07 15.12 6.56
CA HIS A 256 37.16 14.39 5.91
C HIS A 256 38.52 15.05 6.23
N HIS A 257 39.56 14.21 6.27
CA HIS A 257 40.95 14.55 6.54
C HIS A 257 41.78 14.53 5.24
N LEU A 258 42.77 15.44 5.19
CA LEU A 258 44.00 15.50 4.35
C LEU A 258 43.83 16.10 2.93
N ASP A 259 44.66 17.02 2.43
CA ASP A 259 45.87 17.65 2.95
C ASP A 259 46.30 18.87 2.09
N ALA A 260 47.21 19.67 2.70
CA ALA A 260 48.26 20.53 2.12
C ALA A 260 47.96 21.90 1.45
N GLY A 261 48.67 22.93 1.95
CA GLY A 261 49.26 23.97 1.08
C GLY A 261 49.13 25.44 1.54
N ASP A 262 50.12 25.90 2.31
CA ASP A 262 50.63 27.26 2.55
C ASP A 262 50.00 28.49 1.84
N ALA A 263 49.73 29.57 2.59
CA ALA A 263 50.65 30.74 2.70
C ALA A 263 49.97 32.04 3.21
N ALA A 264 50.62 32.68 4.19
CA ALA A 264 50.73 34.14 4.45
C ALA A 264 49.44 34.94 4.77
N HIS A 265 49.40 36.00 5.59
CA HIS A 265 50.39 36.95 6.10
C HIS A 265 49.74 37.81 7.20
N VAL A 266 50.31 39.00 7.49
CA VAL A 266 49.72 40.21 8.15
C VAL A 266 50.25 40.39 9.57
N GLN A 267 50.90 41.46 10.02
CA GLN A 267 51.16 42.85 9.57
C GLN A 267 52.27 43.41 10.52
N CYS A 268 52.98 44.53 10.35
CA CYS A 268 52.58 45.83 9.83
C CYS A 268 53.81 46.75 9.64
N GLN A 269 53.67 47.69 8.71
CA GLN A 269 54.22 49.05 8.67
C GLN A 269 55.74 49.32 8.59
N ARG A 270 56.06 50.07 7.53
CA ARG A 270 57.31 50.76 7.18
C ARG A 270 57.12 52.25 7.51
N PHE A 271 58.14 52.97 7.97
CA PHE A 271 58.86 54.10 7.31
C PHE A 271 59.59 54.86 8.46
N LEU A 272 60.88 55.21 8.47
CA LEU A 272 61.73 55.93 7.51
C LEU A 272 63.25 55.68 7.75
N LEU A 273 64.00 55.91 6.67
CA LEU A 273 65.44 55.85 6.34
C LEU A 273 66.26 57.06 6.89
N PRO A 274 67.56 57.29 6.55
CA PRO A 274 68.71 56.41 6.19
C PRO A 274 70.10 56.88 6.77
N GLU A 275 71.19 56.24 6.27
CA GLU A 275 72.60 56.68 6.12
C GLU A 275 73.60 56.42 7.27
N ASP A 276 74.90 56.12 7.07
CA ASP A 276 75.71 55.49 6.02
C ASP A 276 77.11 55.23 6.67
N LYS A 277 77.82 54.19 6.20
CA LYS A 277 79.28 53.88 6.27
C LYS A 277 80.16 54.12 7.55
N ARG A 278 80.60 53.00 8.13
CA ARG A 278 81.99 52.50 8.41
C ARG A 278 83.16 53.46 8.80
N CYS A 279 83.83 53.10 9.93
CA CYS A 279 85.29 52.79 10.15
C CYS A 279 86.06 53.47 11.33
N GLN A 280 86.60 52.63 12.26
CA GLN A 280 87.88 52.62 13.02
C GLN A 280 88.47 53.81 13.88
N SER A 281 88.58 53.60 15.22
CA SER A 281 89.78 53.61 16.13
C SER A 281 90.59 54.87 16.65
N ILE A 282 90.65 55.01 18.02
CA ILE A 282 91.81 55.31 18.97
C ILE A 282 92.18 56.72 19.58
N CYS A 283 92.30 56.75 20.95
CA CYS A 283 93.15 57.48 21.98
C CYS A 283 93.27 59.05 22.09
N SER A 284 93.63 59.73 23.22
CA SER A 284 93.81 59.49 24.70
C SER A 284 94.28 60.78 25.46
N GLY A 285 93.98 60.94 26.76
CA GLY A 285 94.79 61.61 27.84
C GLY A 285 94.70 63.14 28.03
N LEU A 286 94.90 63.79 29.21
CA LEU A 286 95.24 63.39 30.59
C LEU A 286 95.46 64.68 31.47
N LYS A 287 95.31 64.56 32.81
CA LYS A 287 95.99 65.27 33.94
C LYS A 287 95.46 66.62 34.51
N THR A 288 95.59 67.02 35.81
CA THR A 288 96.06 66.51 37.16
C THR A 288 96.12 67.77 38.08
N SER A 289 95.65 67.89 39.34
CA SER A 289 95.84 67.23 40.67
C SER A 289 97.01 67.74 41.54
N GLY A 290 96.73 68.00 42.83
CA GLY A 290 97.75 68.41 43.83
C GLY A 290 97.30 68.65 45.28
N ASN A 291 95.99 68.72 45.60
CA ASN A 291 95.50 68.79 47.00
C ASN A 291 95.36 67.40 47.69
N GLN A 292 96.06 66.38 47.17
CA GLN A 292 95.93 64.94 47.52
C GLN A 292 96.83 64.47 48.68
N ALA A 293 96.72 65.04 49.88
CA ALA A 293 97.42 64.45 51.02
C ALA A 293 96.58 64.39 52.30
N LEU A 294 95.77 65.42 52.59
CA LEU A 294 95.00 65.44 53.85
C LEU A 294 93.80 64.48 53.88
N ASN A 295 93.19 64.15 52.73
CA ASN A 295 92.06 63.21 52.67
C ASN A 295 92.44 61.74 52.91
N LEU A 296 93.74 61.40 52.94
CA LEU A 296 94.16 59.99 52.92
C LEU A 296 94.10 59.29 54.28
N LEU A 297 94.09 60.00 55.41
CA LEU A 297 94.05 59.37 56.75
C LEU A 297 92.63 59.12 57.28
N GLU A 298 91.63 59.89 56.83
CA GLU A 298 90.23 59.75 57.26
C GLU A 298 89.46 58.67 56.45
N THR A 299 89.94 58.37 55.23
CA THR A 299 89.29 57.40 54.33
C THR A 299 89.58 55.94 54.72
N SER A 300 90.75 55.66 55.29
CA SER A 300 91.21 54.28 55.54
C SER A 300 90.43 53.56 56.65
N GLY A 301 90.04 54.28 57.72
CA GLY A 301 89.28 53.71 58.84
C GLY A 301 87.84 53.31 58.46
N ASN A 302 87.18 54.12 57.64
CA ASN A 302 85.80 53.89 57.22
C ASN A 302 85.67 52.80 56.13
N GLN A 303 86.73 52.53 55.35
CA GLN A 303 86.71 51.47 54.35
C GLN A 303 86.76 50.06 54.94
N ALA A 304 87.49 49.84 56.03
CA ALA A 304 87.61 48.52 56.65
C ALA A 304 86.28 48.02 57.25
N LEU A 305 85.51 48.89 57.89
CA LEU A 305 84.24 48.54 58.53
C LEU A 305 83.13 48.22 57.51
N ASN A 306 83.15 48.91 56.36
CA ASN A 306 82.17 48.66 55.30
C ASN A 306 82.39 47.32 54.60
N LEU A 307 83.65 46.91 54.39
CA LEU A 307 83.97 45.64 53.73
C LEU A 307 83.46 44.41 54.53
N LEU A 308 83.58 44.42 55.86
CA LEU A 308 83.10 43.33 56.72
C LEU A 308 81.56 43.18 56.71
N LYS A 309 80.82 44.30 56.60
CA LYS A 309 79.35 44.26 56.48
C LYS A 309 78.90 43.72 55.12
N THR A 310 79.61 44.06 54.05
CA THR A 310 79.24 43.62 52.69
C THR A 310 79.46 42.12 52.50
N SER A 311 80.56 41.57 53.02
CA SER A 311 80.86 40.13 52.88
C SER A 311 79.88 39.24 53.64
N GLY A 312 79.46 39.64 54.86
CA GLY A 312 78.47 38.90 55.64
C GLY A 312 77.09 38.81 54.96
N ASN A 313 76.64 39.92 54.36
CA ASN A 313 75.34 39.97 53.69
C ASN A 313 75.31 39.18 52.37
N GLN A 314 76.43 39.09 51.63
CA GLN A 314 76.48 38.29 50.41
C GLN A 314 76.38 36.78 50.68
N ALA A 315 76.99 36.29 51.76
CA ALA A 315 76.92 34.87 52.11
C ALA A 315 75.50 34.43 52.50
N LEU A 316 74.77 35.26 53.24
CA LEU A 316 73.38 35.01 53.64
C LEU A 316 72.43 34.96 52.42
N ASN A 317 72.59 35.89 51.48
CA ASN A 317 71.75 35.96 50.28
C ASN A 317 71.91 34.73 49.37
N LEU A 318 73.14 34.20 49.23
CA LEU A 318 73.41 32.99 48.45
C LEU A 318 72.77 31.75 49.09
N LEU A 319 72.85 31.64 50.41
CA LEU A 319 72.20 30.55 51.16
C LEU A 319 70.67 30.58 51.01
N GLU A 320 70.07 31.76 51.09
CA GLU A 320 68.62 31.93 50.91
C GLU A 320 68.16 31.56 49.49
N THR A 321 68.93 31.93 48.46
CA THR A 321 68.59 31.59 47.08
C THR A 321 68.71 30.09 46.80
N SER A 322 69.74 29.41 47.32
CA SER A 322 69.88 27.96 47.18
C SER A 322 68.74 27.20 47.87
N ILE A 323 68.34 27.61 49.08
CA ILE A 323 67.21 26.99 49.79
C ILE A 323 65.89 27.17 49.02
N LYS A 324 65.63 28.38 48.49
CA LYS A 324 64.44 28.64 47.66
C LYS A 324 64.42 27.77 46.40
N HIS A 325 65.56 27.57 45.75
CA HIS A 325 65.64 26.73 44.55
C HIS A 325 65.33 25.25 44.84
N ILE A 326 65.90 24.70 45.92
CA ILE A 326 65.67 23.31 46.34
C ILE A 326 64.19 23.09 46.70
N LEU A 327 63.58 24.01 47.46
CA LEU A 327 62.16 23.92 47.81
C LEU A 327 61.25 23.93 46.57
N ASN A 328 61.61 24.72 45.55
CA ASN A 328 60.82 24.80 44.32
C ASN A 328 60.95 23.53 43.45
N GLN A 329 62.14 22.92 43.40
CA GLN A 329 62.35 21.62 42.76
C GLN A 329 61.52 20.51 43.45
N ILE A 330 61.55 20.45 44.77
CA ILE A 330 60.73 19.48 45.53
C ILE A 330 59.24 19.70 45.26
N LYS A 331 58.78 20.96 45.28
CA LYS A 331 57.37 21.29 45.01
C LYS A 331 56.92 20.85 43.62
N THR A 332 57.74 21.08 42.59
CA THR A 332 57.43 20.69 41.21
C THR A 332 57.43 19.18 41.03
N SER A 333 58.38 18.46 41.61
CA SER A 333 58.39 16.98 41.58
C SER A 333 57.16 16.38 42.26
N VAL A 334 56.78 16.88 43.44
CA VAL A 334 55.55 16.43 44.14
C VAL A 334 54.30 16.71 43.30
N HIS A 335 54.22 17.88 42.68
CA HIS A 335 53.09 18.23 41.81
C HIS A 335 53.00 17.31 40.59
N HIS A 336 54.14 16.93 40.01
CA HIS A 336 54.18 16.02 38.87
C HIS A 336 53.71 14.61 39.24
N VAL A 337 54.16 14.07 40.39
CA VAL A 337 53.73 12.76 40.88
C VAL A 337 52.22 12.75 41.19
N LEU A 338 51.70 13.80 41.84
CA LEU A 338 50.27 13.92 42.11
C LEU A 338 49.43 13.98 40.82
N ASN A 339 49.92 14.69 39.81
CA ASN A 339 49.23 14.75 38.51
C ASN A 339 49.24 13.39 37.81
N LEU A 340 50.34 12.65 37.81
CA LEU A 340 50.40 11.30 37.25
C LEU A 340 49.41 10.37 37.95
N LEU A 341 49.38 10.37 39.29
CA LEU A 341 48.43 9.58 40.08
C LEU A 341 46.97 9.93 39.75
N LYS A 342 46.64 11.23 39.68
CA LYS A 342 45.30 11.70 39.31
C LYS A 342 44.89 11.21 37.92
N THR A 343 45.82 11.25 36.97
CA THR A 343 45.56 10.83 35.58
C THR A 343 45.32 9.32 35.50
N SER A 344 46.14 8.52 36.20
CA SER A 344 45.96 7.06 36.27
C SER A 344 44.65 6.66 36.94
N ILE A 345 44.28 7.31 38.05
CA ILE A 345 43.00 7.06 38.74
C ILE A 345 41.82 7.39 37.82
N ASN A 346 41.86 8.55 37.14
CA ASN A 346 40.81 8.93 36.21
C ASN A 346 40.69 7.95 35.04
N HIS A 347 41.81 7.43 34.53
CA HIS A 347 41.79 6.42 33.47
C HIS A 347 41.12 5.13 33.94
N ILE A 348 41.47 4.62 35.13
CA ILE A 348 40.86 3.42 35.73
C ILE A 348 39.36 3.62 35.96
N LEU A 349 38.96 4.77 36.52
CA LEU A 349 37.54 5.09 36.74
C LEU A 349 36.76 5.16 35.44
N ASN A 350 37.35 5.70 34.36
CA ASN A 350 36.70 5.74 33.06
C ASN A 350 36.56 4.35 32.43
N GLN A 351 37.58 3.49 32.54
CA GLN A 351 37.50 2.08 32.11
C GLN A 351 36.42 1.30 32.88
N LEU A 352 36.33 1.49 34.20
CA LEU A 352 35.27 0.88 35.01
C LEU A 352 33.89 1.39 34.60
N LYS A 353 33.73 2.69 34.36
CA LYS A 353 32.47 3.26 33.87
C LYS A 353 32.06 2.67 32.53
N THR A 354 32.96 2.60 31.55
CA THR A 354 32.64 2.03 30.23
C THR A 354 32.27 0.55 30.35
N SER A 355 33.00 -0.25 31.14
CA SER A 355 32.64 -1.65 31.38
C SER A 355 31.26 -1.81 32.00
N VAL A 356 30.90 -0.99 33.01
CA VAL A 356 29.56 -1.02 33.62
C VAL A 356 28.48 -0.65 32.61
N HIS A 357 28.71 0.35 31.74
CA HIS A 357 27.76 0.71 30.69
C HIS A 357 27.57 -0.45 29.69
N HIS A 358 28.63 -1.13 29.26
CA HIS A 358 28.51 -2.27 28.34
C HIS A 358 27.70 -3.41 28.96
N VAL A 359 27.95 -3.73 30.24
CA VAL A 359 27.17 -4.75 30.97
C VAL A 359 25.71 -4.33 31.07
N LEU A 360 25.42 -3.08 31.38
CA LEU A 360 24.06 -2.56 31.44
C LEU A 360 23.37 -2.63 30.07
N TYR A 361 24.05 -2.26 28.98
CA TYR A 361 23.51 -2.38 27.62
C TYR A 361 23.18 -3.82 27.26
N ILE A 362 24.05 -4.79 27.58
CA ILE A 362 23.80 -6.22 27.33
C ILE A 362 22.59 -6.70 28.12
N LEU A 363 22.46 -6.30 29.39
CA LEU A 363 21.32 -6.67 30.23
C LEU A 363 20.01 -6.06 29.70
N VAL A 364 20.03 -4.79 29.27
CA VAL A 364 18.87 -4.12 28.69
C VAL A 364 18.49 -4.74 27.34
N ALA A 365 19.45 -5.06 26.48
CA ALA A 365 19.21 -5.74 25.21
C ALA A 365 18.66 -7.16 25.42
N GLY A 366 19.21 -7.90 26.38
CA GLY A 366 18.71 -9.21 26.78
C GLY A 366 17.26 -9.15 27.30
N LEU A 367 16.95 -8.17 28.15
CA LEU A 367 15.59 -7.94 28.64
C LEU A 367 14.64 -7.57 27.49
N TRP A 368 15.06 -6.68 26.57
CA TRP A 368 14.30 -6.35 25.37
C TRP A 368 14.03 -7.57 24.50
N THR A 369 15.00 -8.45 24.31
CA THR A 369 14.85 -9.68 23.52
C THR A 369 13.83 -10.63 24.16
N VAL A 370 13.85 -10.77 25.50
CA VAL A 370 12.88 -11.58 26.24
C VAL A 370 11.47 -10.98 26.20
N LEU A 371 11.36 -9.65 26.26
CA LEU A 371 10.08 -8.96 26.16
C LEU A 371 9.50 -9.07 24.74
N VAL A 372 10.31 -8.90 23.70
CA VAL A 372 9.89 -9.10 22.29
C VAL A 372 9.53 -10.56 22.02
N ALA A 373 10.24 -11.52 22.60
CA ALA A 373 9.90 -12.94 22.47
C ALA A 373 8.57 -13.30 23.17
N ARG A 374 8.17 -12.57 24.22
CA ARG A 374 6.83 -12.72 24.84
C ARG A 374 5.70 -12.18 23.96
N GLU A 375 5.97 -11.19 23.12
CA GLU A 375 5.03 -10.66 22.12
C GLU A 375 4.86 -11.61 20.90
N CYS A 376 5.65 -12.69 20.80
CA CYS A 376 5.56 -13.68 19.73
C CYS A 376 4.60 -14.86 20.02
N GLN A 377 3.65 -14.73 20.94
CA GLN A 377 2.59 -15.73 21.09
C GLN A 377 1.46 -15.41 20.11
N GLY A 378 1.18 -16.33 19.19
CA GLY A 378 0.04 -16.18 18.29
C GLY A 378 -1.28 -16.28 19.05
N ALA A 379 -2.20 -15.37 18.74
CA ALA A 379 -3.57 -15.37 19.29
C ALA A 379 -4.28 -16.74 19.16
N SER A 380 -5.12 -17.07 20.13
CA SER A 380 -6.09 -18.16 20.11
C SER A 380 -7.37 -17.71 19.43
N ILE A 381 -7.68 -18.28 18.26
CA ILE A 381 -8.77 -17.84 17.39
C ILE A 381 -9.76 -18.98 17.20
N LEU A 382 -11.04 -18.71 17.45
CA LEU A 382 -12.14 -19.64 17.20
C LEU A 382 -12.89 -19.25 15.93
N GLY A 383 -12.85 -20.08 14.90
CA GLY A 383 -13.67 -19.97 13.69
C GLY A 383 -14.93 -20.82 13.79
N VAL A 384 -16.11 -20.21 13.58
CA VAL A 384 -17.42 -20.86 13.74
C VAL A 384 -18.18 -20.82 12.41
N PHE A 385 -18.25 -21.96 11.74
CA PHE A 385 -18.83 -22.13 10.40
C PHE A 385 -19.91 -23.22 10.41
N PRO A 386 -21.09 -22.93 10.98
CA PRO A 386 -22.10 -23.94 11.27
C PRO A 386 -22.88 -24.40 10.05
N PHE A 387 -22.87 -23.64 8.95
CA PHE A 387 -23.61 -24.01 7.75
C PHE A 387 -22.84 -25.08 6.95
N PRO A 388 -23.42 -26.26 6.70
CA PRO A 388 -22.72 -27.38 6.06
C PRO A 388 -22.67 -27.25 4.52
N ALA A 389 -22.13 -26.13 4.01
CA ALA A 389 -21.88 -25.94 2.58
C ALA A 389 -20.38 -25.89 2.27
N LYS A 390 -19.89 -26.88 1.50
CA LYS A 390 -18.47 -26.99 1.13
C LYS A 390 -17.97 -25.76 0.37
N SER A 391 -18.80 -25.14 -0.48
CA SER A 391 -18.44 -23.92 -1.22
C SER A 391 -18.13 -22.73 -0.30
N MET A 392 -18.83 -22.62 0.83
CA MET A 392 -18.60 -21.56 1.81
C MET A 392 -17.32 -21.83 2.60
N MET A 393 -17.07 -23.10 2.95
CA MET A 393 -15.84 -23.48 3.65
C MET A 393 -14.56 -23.19 2.86
N ILE A 394 -14.55 -23.36 1.53
CA ILE A 394 -13.37 -23.05 0.69
C ILE A 394 -12.88 -21.62 0.92
N LEU A 395 -13.81 -20.67 1.09
CA LEU A 395 -13.50 -19.27 1.36
C LEU A 395 -12.89 -19.09 2.75
N PHE A 396 -13.55 -19.64 3.78
CA PHE A 396 -13.17 -19.40 5.17
C PHE A 396 -11.91 -20.14 5.59
N THR A 397 -11.74 -21.38 5.11
CA THR A 397 -10.55 -22.18 5.37
C THR A 397 -9.29 -21.45 4.89
N SER A 398 -9.37 -20.67 3.80
CA SER A 398 -8.21 -19.89 3.32
C SER A 398 -7.71 -18.87 4.37
N LEU A 399 -8.63 -18.17 5.05
CA LEU A 399 -8.28 -17.25 6.14
C LEU A 399 -7.74 -18.00 7.36
N MET A 400 -8.45 -19.05 7.79
CA MET A 400 -8.09 -19.78 9.00
C MET A 400 -6.74 -20.53 8.86
N GLU A 401 -6.44 -21.07 7.67
CA GLU A 401 -5.14 -21.69 7.34
C GLU A 401 -4.00 -20.68 7.41
N GLU A 402 -4.19 -19.50 6.83
CA GLU A 402 -3.17 -18.45 6.80
C GLU A 402 -2.88 -17.95 8.22
N LEU A 403 -3.91 -17.79 9.06
CA LEU A 403 -3.74 -17.44 10.46
C LEU A 403 -2.93 -18.49 11.22
N ALA A 404 -3.25 -19.78 11.06
CA ALA A 404 -2.48 -20.85 11.69
C ALA A 404 -1.02 -20.89 11.22
N THR A 405 -0.79 -20.68 9.92
CA THR A 405 0.55 -20.63 9.30
C THR A 405 1.38 -19.46 9.84
N ARG A 406 0.74 -18.37 10.26
CA ARG A 406 1.38 -17.22 10.90
C ARG A 406 1.64 -17.40 12.39
N GLY A 407 1.37 -18.59 12.94
CA GLY A 407 1.67 -18.96 14.33
C GLY A 407 0.51 -18.77 15.31
N HIS A 408 -0.69 -18.41 14.83
CA HIS A 408 -1.90 -18.34 15.67
C HIS A 408 -2.43 -19.73 16.01
N GLN A 409 -2.98 -19.90 17.21
CA GLN A 409 -3.69 -21.12 17.59
C GLN A 409 -5.12 -21.06 17.09
N VAL A 410 -5.44 -21.83 16.06
CA VAL A 410 -6.72 -21.76 15.35
C VAL A 410 -7.56 -22.99 15.64
N THR A 411 -8.75 -22.78 16.19
CA THR A 411 -9.77 -23.83 16.34
C THR A 411 -10.92 -23.55 15.37
N VAL A 412 -11.32 -24.52 14.55
CA VAL A 412 -12.36 -24.34 13.54
C VAL A 412 -13.50 -25.33 13.74
N MET A 413 -14.69 -24.81 13.99
CA MET A 413 -15.94 -25.56 14.02
C MET A 413 -16.57 -25.58 12.63
N SER A 414 -16.56 -26.73 11.96
CA SER A 414 -17.20 -26.91 10.65
C SER A 414 -17.61 -28.36 10.38
N SER A 415 -18.47 -28.59 9.38
CA SER A 415 -18.79 -29.96 8.93
C SER A 415 -17.77 -30.56 7.96
N PHE A 416 -16.71 -29.82 7.61
CA PHE A 416 -15.71 -30.23 6.61
C PHE A 416 -14.30 -30.10 7.20
N PRO A 417 -13.84 -31.09 7.98
CA PRO A 417 -12.49 -31.07 8.54
C PRO A 417 -11.43 -31.14 7.44
N ARG A 418 -10.20 -30.75 7.77
CA ARG A 418 -9.06 -30.88 6.87
C ARG A 418 -8.72 -32.34 6.61
N ASP A 419 -8.31 -32.63 5.38
CA ASP A 419 -7.75 -33.93 5.02
C ASP A 419 -6.30 -34.08 5.53
N GLU A 420 -5.54 -32.99 5.55
CA GLU A 420 -4.14 -32.95 5.99
C GLU A 420 -3.97 -32.12 7.26
N PRO A 421 -3.25 -32.63 8.29
CA PRO A 421 -3.02 -31.89 9.52
C PRO A 421 -2.21 -30.61 9.25
N LEU A 422 -2.51 -29.55 9.99
CA LEU A 422 -1.78 -28.28 9.95
C LEU A 422 -1.39 -27.92 11.39
N GLU A 423 -0.14 -27.49 11.57
CA GLU A 423 0.34 -27.05 12.88
C GLU A 423 -0.50 -25.87 13.38
N ASN A 424 -0.78 -25.84 14.69
CA ASN A 424 -1.62 -24.83 15.34
C ASN A 424 -3.06 -24.73 14.78
N TYR A 425 -3.57 -25.79 14.12
CA TYR A 425 -4.93 -25.83 13.59
C TYR A 425 -5.69 -27.05 14.12
N THR A 426 -6.84 -26.83 14.76
CA THR A 426 -7.70 -27.87 15.35
C THR A 426 -9.09 -27.85 14.72
N ASP A 427 -9.53 -28.97 14.15
CA ASP A 427 -10.90 -29.13 13.64
C ASP A 427 -11.86 -29.67 14.71
N ILE A 428 -13.03 -29.04 14.81
CA ILE A 428 -14.17 -29.49 15.59
C ILE A 428 -15.30 -29.82 14.59
N VAL A 429 -15.61 -31.10 14.46
CA VAL A 429 -16.53 -31.59 13.42
C VAL A 429 -17.98 -31.38 13.86
N LEU A 430 -18.69 -30.54 13.10
CA LEU A 430 -20.10 -30.26 13.34
C LEU A 430 -21.03 -31.23 12.60
N PRO A 431 -22.19 -31.59 13.18
CA PRO A 431 -23.12 -32.50 12.55
C PRO A 431 -23.63 -31.95 11.22
N ASN A 432 -23.51 -32.74 10.15
CA ASN A 432 -24.06 -32.39 8.86
C ASN A 432 -25.58 -32.60 8.85
N SER A 433 -26.32 -31.54 9.20
CA SER A 433 -27.78 -31.56 9.30
C SER A 433 -28.49 -31.23 7.97
N PHE A 434 -27.73 -30.96 6.90
CA PHE A 434 -28.28 -30.57 5.59
C PHE A 434 -28.04 -31.67 4.56
N THR A 435 -29.11 -32.32 4.10
CA THR A 435 -29.00 -33.37 3.08
C THR A 435 -28.89 -32.75 1.68
N GLU A 436 -28.22 -33.44 0.75
CA GLU A 436 -28.12 -33.01 -0.67
C GLU A 436 -29.49 -32.82 -1.33
N LYS A 437 -30.49 -33.61 -0.92
CA LYS A 437 -31.90 -33.43 -1.35
C LYS A 437 -32.52 -32.15 -0.79
N GLY A 438 -32.21 -31.80 0.45
CA GLY A 438 -32.60 -30.51 1.04
C GLY A 438 -31.95 -29.34 0.29
N ALA A 439 -30.67 -29.45 -0.05
CA ALA A 439 -29.97 -28.47 -0.88
C ALA A 439 -30.67 -28.28 -2.24
N MET A 440 -31.04 -29.36 -2.92
CA MET A 440 -31.75 -29.29 -4.20
C MET A 440 -33.13 -28.62 -4.08
N TYR A 441 -33.88 -28.91 -3.01
CA TYR A 441 -35.19 -28.27 -2.78
C TYR A 441 -35.07 -26.77 -2.48
N HIS A 442 -34.03 -26.36 -1.76
CA HIS A 442 -33.83 -24.96 -1.38
C HIS A 442 -33.10 -24.11 -2.43
N PHE A 443 -32.17 -24.69 -3.19
CA PHE A 443 -31.36 -23.97 -4.18
C PHE A 443 -31.77 -24.25 -5.63
N GLY A 444 -32.35 -25.42 -5.92
CA GLY A 444 -32.73 -25.85 -7.27
C GLY A 444 -34.16 -25.48 -7.67
N ALA A 445 -35.11 -25.56 -6.72
CA ALA A 445 -36.41 -24.93 -6.87
C ALA A 445 -36.30 -23.53 -6.26
N ARG A 446 -36.07 -22.49 -7.07
CA ARG A 446 -36.19 -21.11 -6.59
C ARG A 446 -37.67 -20.75 -6.54
N PRO A 447 -38.38 -20.80 -5.41
CA PRO A 447 -39.57 -19.97 -5.30
C PRO A 447 -39.09 -18.51 -5.46
N HIS A 448 -39.68 -17.78 -6.40
CA HIS A 448 -39.33 -16.38 -6.62
C HIS A 448 -39.58 -15.55 -5.34
N GLY A 449 -38.65 -14.64 -5.03
CA GLY A 449 -38.85 -13.59 -4.03
C GLY A 449 -38.96 -14.04 -2.57
N THR A 450 -39.98 -13.53 -1.89
CA THR A 450 -40.16 -13.55 -0.42
C THR A 450 -40.24 -14.93 0.21
N LEU A 451 -40.83 -15.92 -0.48
CA LEU A 451 -40.96 -17.29 0.02
C LEU A 451 -39.60 -17.98 0.20
N HIS A 452 -38.60 -17.63 -0.61
CA HIS A 452 -37.25 -18.16 -0.47
C HIS A 452 -36.62 -17.75 0.87
N LEU A 453 -36.70 -16.46 1.22
CA LEU A 453 -36.18 -15.94 2.50
C LEU A 453 -36.83 -16.63 3.70
N TYR A 454 -38.17 -16.74 3.68
CA TYR A 454 -38.91 -17.38 4.78
C TYR A 454 -38.58 -18.88 4.93
N THR A 455 -38.43 -19.61 3.83
CA THR A 455 -38.08 -21.04 3.91
C THR A 455 -36.63 -21.27 4.30
N ALA A 456 -35.71 -20.44 3.80
CA ALA A 456 -34.29 -20.45 4.20
C ALA A 456 -34.15 -20.18 5.71
N SER A 457 -34.89 -19.22 6.25
CA SER A 457 -34.83 -18.86 7.67
C SER A 457 -35.18 -20.04 8.59
N LYS A 458 -36.16 -20.87 8.21
CA LYS A 458 -36.52 -22.10 8.95
C LYS A 458 -35.40 -23.14 8.96
N VAL A 459 -34.73 -23.33 7.82
CA VAL A 459 -33.58 -24.23 7.71
C VAL A 459 -32.46 -23.75 8.63
N ILE A 460 -32.11 -22.46 8.53
CA ILE A 460 -31.02 -21.88 9.31
C ILE A 460 -31.32 -21.98 10.81
N ASN A 461 -32.57 -21.72 11.24
CA ASN A 461 -33.01 -21.93 12.63
C ASN A 461 -32.79 -23.38 13.09
N LYS A 462 -33.16 -24.36 12.26
CA LYS A 462 -32.98 -25.77 12.59
C LYS A 462 -31.51 -26.17 12.67
N VAL A 463 -30.68 -25.66 11.75
CA VAL A 463 -29.22 -25.88 11.76
C VAL A 463 -28.61 -25.28 13.04
N SER A 464 -28.94 -24.02 13.38
CA SER A 464 -28.44 -23.37 14.59
C SER A 464 -28.75 -24.17 15.86
N ASP A 465 -30.00 -24.60 16.05
CA ASP A 465 -30.41 -25.38 17.23
C ASP A 465 -29.71 -26.75 17.28
N THR A 466 -29.62 -27.44 16.13
CA THR A 466 -29.00 -28.77 16.05
C THR A 466 -27.50 -28.70 16.34
N VAL A 467 -26.80 -27.71 15.79
CA VAL A 467 -25.35 -27.54 15.97
C VAL A 467 -25.03 -27.08 17.39
N LEU A 468 -25.77 -26.10 17.94
CA LEU A 468 -25.55 -25.66 19.33
C LEU A 468 -25.85 -26.78 20.33
N ALA A 469 -26.77 -27.69 20.03
CA ALA A 469 -27.04 -28.88 20.84
C ALA A 469 -25.96 -29.98 20.72
N ALA A 470 -25.03 -29.88 19.76
CA ALA A 470 -24.03 -30.92 19.54
C ALA A 470 -23.11 -31.06 20.77
N PRO A 471 -22.74 -32.28 21.20
CA PRO A 471 -21.93 -32.49 22.40
C PRO A 471 -20.62 -31.70 22.40
N ASP A 472 -19.95 -31.62 21.25
CA ASP A 472 -18.69 -30.89 21.13
C ASP A 472 -18.86 -29.39 21.30
N VAL A 473 -19.95 -28.82 20.77
CA VAL A 473 -20.25 -27.40 20.96
C VAL A 473 -20.68 -27.12 22.40
N GLN A 474 -21.47 -28.01 23.00
CA GLN A 474 -21.85 -27.93 24.42
C GLN A 474 -20.63 -27.97 25.35
N ARG A 475 -19.58 -28.74 25.02
CA ARG A 475 -18.31 -28.72 25.76
C ARG A 475 -17.67 -27.33 25.74
N PHE A 476 -17.67 -26.63 24.61
CA PHE A 476 -17.15 -25.27 24.51
C PHE A 476 -18.02 -24.29 25.32
N ILE A 477 -19.35 -24.40 25.22
CA ILE A 477 -20.29 -23.55 25.95
C ILE A 477 -20.12 -23.67 27.47
N HIS A 478 -19.84 -24.88 27.97
CA HIS A 478 -19.69 -25.13 29.42
C HIS A 478 -18.25 -25.10 29.92
N SER A 479 -17.26 -25.00 29.03
CA SER A 479 -15.84 -24.94 29.39
C SER A 479 -15.52 -23.76 30.30
N GLN A 480 -14.58 -23.99 31.21
CA GLN A 480 -14.01 -22.96 32.11
C GLN A 480 -12.52 -22.75 31.86
N ASP A 481 -11.92 -23.65 31.08
CA ASP A 481 -10.50 -23.76 30.79
C ASP A 481 -10.13 -23.28 29.38
N LEU A 482 -11.12 -23.13 28.49
CA LEU A 482 -10.91 -22.60 27.15
C LEU A 482 -10.95 -21.07 27.13
N HIS A 483 -10.02 -20.49 26.37
CA HIS A 483 -9.89 -19.07 26.14
C HIS A 483 -9.61 -18.79 24.65
N PHE A 484 -10.26 -17.76 24.12
CA PHE A 484 -10.07 -17.30 22.74
C PHE A 484 -9.94 -15.79 22.74
N ASP A 485 -8.93 -15.28 22.04
CA ASP A 485 -8.71 -13.84 21.86
C ASP A 485 -9.67 -13.25 20.82
N ILE A 486 -10.15 -14.07 19.87
CA ILE A 486 -11.03 -13.65 18.78
C ILE A 486 -12.00 -14.78 18.45
N VAL A 487 -13.27 -14.43 18.17
CA VAL A 487 -14.25 -15.34 17.59
C VAL A 487 -14.68 -14.85 16.20
N VAL A 488 -14.37 -15.66 15.19
CA VAL A 488 -14.75 -15.43 13.79
C VAL A 488 -16.04 -16.21 13.51
N VAL A 489 -17.12 -15.52 13.17
CA VAL A 489 -18.43 -16.13 12.92
C VAL A 489 -18.85 -15.94 11.47
N HIS A 490 -19.26 -17.02 10.83
CA HIS A 490 -19.86 -16.98 9.50
C HIS A 490 -21.21 -16.27 9.51
N ASP A 491 -21.35 -15.24 8.68
CA ASP A 491 -22.60 -14.53 8.49
C ASP A 491 -23.46 -15.09 7.36
N VAL A 492 -24.14 -16.21 7.65
CA VAL A 492 -25.38 -16.61 6.97
C VAL A 492 -26.50 -16.65 8.01
N ALA A 493 -26.76 -15.49 8.62
CA ALA A 493 -27.82 -15.32 9.61
C ALA A 493 -27.71 -16.21 10.87
N HIS A 494 -26.56 -16.84 11.13
CA HIS A 494 -26.32 -17.71 12.29
C HIS A 494 -26.05 -16.92 13.58
N MET A 495 -26.98 -16.03 13.92
CA MET A 495 -26.80 -15.05 14.99
C MET A 495 -26.74 -15.67 16.39
N ALA A 496 -27.31 -16.87 16.59
CA ALA A 496 -27.24 -17.56 17.87
C ALA A 496 -25.80 -17.93 18.29
N PHE A 497 -24.87 -18.01 17.32
CA PHE A 497 -23.46 -18.32 17.59
C PHE A 497 -22.66 -17.14 18.11
N LEU A 498 -23.19 -15.91 18.04
CA LEU A 498 -22.58 -14.75 18.70
C LEU A 498 -22.49 -14.95 20.22
N GLY A 499 -23.32 -15.84 20.79
CA GLY A 499 -23.21 -16.27 22.18
C GLY A 499 -21.84 -16.86 22.55
N LEU A 500 -21.10 -17.46 21.60
CA LEU A 500 -19.73 -17.94 21.84
C LEU A 500 -18.77 -16.80 22.13
N ALA A 501 -18.88 -15.69 21.39
CA ALA A 501 -18.06 -14.51 21.64
C ALA A 501 -18.34 -13.92 23.03
N HIS A 502 -19.61 -13.88 23.44
CA HIS A 502 -19.97 -13.49 24.81
C HIS A 502 -19.44 -14.47 25.85
N LYS A 503 -19.51 -15.79 25.61
CA LYS A 503 -19.01 -16.83 26.53
C LYS A 503 -17.51 -16.71 26.78
N PHE A 504 -16.75 -16.31 25.77
CA PHE A 504 -15.28 -16.17 25.87
C PHE A 504 -14.82 -14.73 26.11
N ASP A 505 -15.75 -13.78 26.24
CA ASP A 505 -15.45 -12.34 26.34
C ASP A 505 -14.51 -11.83 25.23
N ALA A 506 -14.75 -12.32 24.01
CA ALA A 506 -13.88 -12.11 22.86
C ALA A 506 -14.53 -11.17 21.83
N PRO A 507 -13.76 -10.30 21.15
CA PRO A 507 -14.21 -9.55 19.99
C PRO A 507 -14.78 -10.44 18.89
N ILE A 508 -15.87 -9.97 18.26
CA ILE A 508 -16.54 -10.64 17.15
C ILE A 508 -15.95 -10.15 15.83
N ILE A 509 -15.48 -11.08 15.00
CA ILE A 509 -15.24 -10.84 13.58
C ILE A 509 -16.30 -11.60 12.79
N ARG A 510 -17.00 -10.93 11.87
CA ARG A 510 -17.96 -11.57 10.98
C ARG A 510 -17.34 -11.78 9.61
N ILE A 511 -17.63 -12.91 8.96
CA ILE A 511 -17.25 -13.13 7.57
C ILE A 511 -18.49 -13.38 6.71
N VAL A 512 -18.68 -12.56 5.67
CA VAL A 512 -19.89 -12.52 4.84
C VAL A 512 -19.50 -12.95 3.42
N ASN A 513 -20.12 -14.00 2.88
CA ASN A 513 -19.71 -14.64 1.62
C ASN A 513 -20.59 -14.34 0.39
N PHE A 514 -21.62 -13.51 0.54
CA PHE A 514 -22.47 -13.01 -0.56
C PHE A 514 -22.80 -11.53 -0.30
N ALA A 515 -23.77 -10.94 -0.98
CA ALA A 515 -24.23 -9.55 -0.73
C ALA A 515 -24.56 -9.26 0.75
N GLY A 516 -24.71 -10.32 1.57
CA GLY A 516 -25.06 -10.27 2.97
C GLY A 516 -26.54 -9.96 3.16
N TYR A 517 -27.02 -10.14 4.39
CA TYR A 517 -28.31 -9.60 4.78
C TYR A 517 -28.12 -8.12 5.11
N GLU A 518 -28.95 -7.26 4.52
CA GLU A 518 -28.85 -5.82 4.73
C GLU A 518 -29.02 -5.45 6.20
N TRP A 519 -29.85 -6.25 6.90
CA TRP A 519 -30.03 -6.14 8.35
C TRP A 519 -28.72 -6.19 9.12
N THR A 520 -27.76 -7.07 8.75
CA THR A 520 -26.45 -7.16 9.44
C THR A 520 -25.70 -5.83 9.38
N PHE A 521 -25.71 -5.19 8.21
CA PHE A 521 -24.96 -3.96 7.96
C PHE A 521 -25.64 -2.76 8.65
N LEU A 522 -26.97 -2.68 8.57
CA LEU A 522 -27.78 -1.63 9.20
C LEU A 522 -27.63 -1.62 10.73
N GLU A 523 -27.63 -2.79 11.36
CA GLU A 523 -27.42 -2.90 12.81
C GLU A 523 -26.01 -2.47 13.24
N GLN A 524 -25.03 -2.41 12.32
CA GLN A 524 -23.71 -1.84 12.58
C GLN A 524 -23.60 -0.36 12.23
N GLY A 525 -24.71 0.26 11.77
CA GLY A 525 -24.76 1.66 11.39
C GLY A 525 -24.36 1.97 9.95
N ASN A 526 -24.17 0.94 9.11
CA ASN A 526 -23.92 1.18 7.68
C ASN A 526 -25.20 1.70 7.02
N PRO A 527 -25.13 2.73 6.15
CA PRO A 527 -26.29 3.19 5.42
C PRO A 527 -26.76 2.13 4.41
N SER A 528 -28.07 1.97 4.29
CA SER A 528 -28.69 1.19 3.22
C SER A 528 -29.35 2.12 2.22
N VAL A 529 -28.83 2.16 0.99
CA VAL A 529 -29.38 3.05 -0.05
C VAL A 529 -30.12 2.25 -1.11
N VAL A 530 -31.40 2.02 -0.80
CA VAL A 530 -32.34 1.19 -1.56
C VAL A 530 -32.65 1.73 -2.96
N SER A 531 -32.36 3.00 -3.24
CA SER A 531 -32.65 3.62 -4.53
C SER A 531 -31.69 3.21 -5.65
N TYR A 532 -30.49 2.73 -5.33
CA TYR A 532 -29.49 2.32 -6.32
C TYR A 532 -28.75 1.02 -5.98
N ASN A 533 -28.86 0.51 -4.76
CA ASN A 533 -28.31 -0.81 -4.41
C ASN A 533 -29.39 -1.88 -4.61
N PRO A 534 -29.30 -2.74 -5.63
CA PRO A 534 -30.28 -3.78 -5.85
C PRO A 534 -30.17 -4.88 -4.79
N HIS A 535 -31.32 -5.33 -4.30
CA HIS A 535 -31.45 -6.45 -3.40
C HIS A 535 -31.06 -7.71 -4.17
N TYR A 536 -30.25 -8.56 -3.55
CA TYR A 536 -29.71 -9.77 -4.19
C TYR A 536 -30.77 -10.80 -4.67
N LEU A 537 -32.05 -10.58 -4.39
CA LEU A 537 -33.16 -11.46 -4.78
C LEU A 537 -34.01 -10.92 -5.93
N THR A 538 -33.86 -9.64 -6.30
CA THR A 538 -34.60 -9.07 -7.44
C THR A 538 -33.96 -9.45 -8.77
N GLY A 539 -32.64 -9.71 -8.78
CA GLY A 539 -31.90 -9.99 -10.01
C GLY A 539 -31.76 -8.78 -10.93
N ILE A 540 -31.99 -7.58 -10.41
CA ILE A 540 -31.81 -6.33 -11.14
C ILE A 540 -30.32 -6.02 -11.25
N GLU A 541 -29.86 -5.66 -12.46
CA GLU A 541 -28.49 -5.30 -12.78
C GLU A 541 -28.46 -3.91 -13.43
N GLY A 542 -27.51 -3.06 -13.04
CA GLY A 542 -27.35 -1.72 -13.60
C GLY A 542 -28.32 -0.68 -13.04
N GLU A 543 -28.65 0.33 -13.85
CA GLU A 543 -29.56 1.40 -13.44
C GLU A 543 -31.00 0.90 -13.31
N MET A 544 -31.63 1.20 -12.17
CA MET A 544 -33.01 0.81 -11.91
C MET A 544 -33.99 1.87 -12.41
N SER A 545 -35.02 1.45 -13.16
CA SER A 545 -36.21 2.25 -13.44
C SER A 545 -37.00 2.57 -12.16
N PHE A 546 -38.00 3.46 -12.25
CA PHE A 546 -38.87 3.76 -11.11
C PHE A 546 -39.53 2.50 -10.52
N TRP A 547 -40.00 1.58 -11.37
CA TRP A 547 -40.67 0.36 -10.92
C TRP A 547 -39.71 -0.66 -10.32
N GLU A 548 -38.52 -0.79 -10.90
CA GLU A 548 -37.45 -1.62 -10.33
C GLU A 548 -37.01 -1.09 -8.97
N ARG A 549 -36.90 0.23 -8.77
CA ARG A 549 -36.65 0.82 -7.46
C ARG A 549 -37.78 0.54 -6.46
N ALA A 550 -39.04 0.56 -6.91
CA ALA A 550 -40.18 0.24 -6.06
C ALA A 550 -40.21 -1.24 -5.64
N GLU A 551 -39.95 -2.16 -6.57
CA GLU A 551 -39.78 -3.59 -6.28
C GLU A 551 -38.60 -3.83 -5.33
N ASN A 552 -37.48 -3.16 -5.59
CA ASN A 552 -36.31 -3.22 -4.76
C ASN A 552 -36.63 -2.78 -3.32
N ALA A 553 -37.30 -1.64 -3.16
CA ALA A 553 -37.72 -1.14 -1.86
C ALA A 553 -38.67 -2.07 -1.12
N TYR A 554 -39.61 -2.69 -1.84
CA TYR A 554 -40.46 -3.73 -1.28
C TYR A 554 -39.64 -4.92 -0.75
N MET A 555 -38.65 -5.39 -1.51
CA MET A 555 -37.80 -6.52 -1.10
C MET A 555 -36.95 -6.19 0.12
N PHE A 556 -36.33 -5.00 0.18
CA PHE A 556 -35.58 -4.55 1.37
C PHE A 556 -36.48 -4.45 2.60
N LEU A 557 -37.66 -3.84 2.47
CA LEU A 557 -38.62 -3.75 3.59
C LEU A 557 -39.07 -5.14 4.04
N TYR A 558 -39.33 -6.04 3.10
CA TYR A 558 -39.70 -7.42 3.42
C TYR A 558 -38.58 -8.14 4.19
N GLU A 559 -37.31 -8.04 3.76
CA GLU A 559 -36.17 -8.63 4.47
C GLU A 559 -36.09 -8.07 5.91
N LEU A 560 -36.17 -6.75 6.08
CA LEU A 560 -36.10 -6.12 7.40
C LEU A 560 -37.20 -6.60 8.34
N LEU A 561 -38.45 -6.61 7.86
CA LEU A 561 -39.59 -7.09 8.66
C LEU A 561 -39.45 -8.59 8.98
N LEU A 562 -38.99 -9.40 8.03
CA LEU A 562 -38.74 -10.81 8.27
C LEU A 562 -37.65 -11.01 9.34
N MET A 563 -36.59 -10.22 9.28
CA MET A 563 -35.48 -10.28 10.23
C MET A 563 -35.94 -9.89 11.64
N ASP A 564 -36.51 -8.70 11.81
CA ASP A 564 -36.86 -8.15 13.13
C ASP A 564 -37.99 -8.92 13.83
N TYR A 565 -39.01 -9.36 13.08
CA TYR A 565 -40.21 -9.94 13.70
C TYR A 565 -40.24 -11.46 13.72
N PHE A 566 -39.53 -12.14 12.83
CA PHE A 566 -39.62 -13.61 12.71
C PHE A 566 -38.28 -14.30 12.94
N TYR A 567 -37.19 -13.75 12.44
CA TYR A 567 -35.92 -14.47 12.43
C TYR A 567 -35.06 -14.22 13.67
N VAL A 568 -34.74 -12.95 13.95
CA VAL A 568 -33.91 -12.54 15.08
C VAL A 568 -34.49 -13.01 16.43
N PRO A 569 -35.81 -12.91 16.69
CA PRO A 569 -36.39 -13.41 17.93
C PRO A 569 -36.21 -14.93 18.11
N VAL A 570 -36.27 -15.71 17.03
CA VAL A 570 -36.08 -17.16 17.07
C VAL A 570 -34.61 -17.50 17.29
N GLN A 571 -33.68 -16.83 16.62
CA GLN A 571 -32.24 -17.00 16.87
C GLN A 571 -31.87 -16.61 18.30
N GLU A 572 -32.46 -15.54 18.85
CA GLU A 572 -32.24 -15.15 20.23
C GLU A 572 -32.80 -16.19 21.21
N ALA A 573 -33.99 -16.75 20.95
CA ALA A 573 -34.54 -17.82 21.78
C ALA A 573 -33.63 -19.07 21.77
N ILE A 574 -33.10 -19.45 20.60
CA ILE A 574 -32.11 -20.53 20.47
C ILE A 574 -30.84 -20.20 21.25
N MET A 575 -30.32 -18.97 21.12
CA MET A 575 -29.13 -18.53 21.85
C MET A 575 -29.36 -18.62 23.38
N ARG A 576 -30.46 -18.07 23.89
CA ARG A 576 -30.79 -18.13 25.32
C ARG A 576 -31.01 -19.56 25.83
N LYS A 577 -31.58 -20.44 24.99
CA LYS A 577 -31.74 -21.86 25.30
C LYS A 577 -30.39 -22.55 25.59
N HIS A 578 -29.35 -22.22 24.84
CA HIS A 578 -28.04 -22.88 24.95
C HIS A 578 -27.03 -22.15 25.86
N PHE A 579 -27.06 -20.82 25.90
CA PHE A 579 -26.11 -20.00 26.69
C PHE A 579 -26.70 -19.51 28.03
N GLY A 580 -28.00 -19.70 28.26
CA GLY A 580 -28.71 -19.21 29.43
C GLY A 580 -29.33 -17.83 29.23
N ALA A 581 -30.16 -17.41 30.19
CA ALA A 581 -30.95 -16.18 30.08
C ALA A 581 -30.11 -14.88 30.20
N SER A 582 -28.89 -14.95 30.73
CA SER A 582 -28.03 -13.79 30.96
C SER A 582 -27.31 -13.27 29.71
N VAL A 583 -27.26 -14.06 28.62
CA VAL A 583 -26.65 -13.63 27.36
C VAL A 583 -27.33 -12.34 26.84
N PRO A 584 -26.57 -11.35 26.33
CA PRO A 584 -27.14 -10.17 25.70
C PRO A 584 -28.06 -10.52 24.51
N SER A 585 -28.91 -9.59 24.10
CA SER A 585 -29.72 -9.78 22.89
C SER A 585 -28.84 -9.93 21.64
N VAL A 586 -29.39 -10.60 20.61
CA VAL A 586 -28.69 -10.76 19.33
C VAL A 586 -28.29 -9.41 18.73
N SER A 587 -29.20 -8.43 18.74
CA SER A 587 -28.92 -7.07 18.24
C SER A 587 -27.78 -6.40 19.01
N LYS A 588 -27.70 -6.58 20.34
CA LYS A 588 -26.62 -6.00 21.15
C LYS A 588 -25.27 -6.62 20.83
N LEU A 589 -25.21 -7.95 20.65
CA LEU A 589 -23.98 -8.61 20.22
C LEU A 589 -23.58 -8.20 18.81
N ASN A 590 -24.55 -8.09 17.89
CA ASN A 590 -24.29 -7.69 16.52
C ASN A 590 -23.71 -6.26 16.41
N ARG A 591 -24.27 -5.31 17.15
CA ARG A 591 -23.77 -3.92 17.24
C ARG A 591 -22.33 -3.83 17.77
N ASN A 592 -21.91 -4.82 18.55
CA ASN A 592 -20.55 -4.92 19.10
C ASN A 592 -19.60 -5.74 18.21
N THR A 593 -19.94 -5.95 16.94
CA THR A 593 -19.03 -6.56 15.96
C THR A 593 -17.85 -5.62 15.72
N ALA A 594 -16.63 -6.13 15.96
CA ALA A 594 -15.41 -5.35 15.79
C ALA A 594 -15.02 -5.18 14.32
N LEU A 595 -15.28 -6.20 13.50
CA LEU A 595 -14.89 -6.25 12.09
C LEU A 595 -15.84 -7.11 11.27
N ILE A 596 -16.19 -6.66 10.08
CA ILE A 596 -16.82 -7.48 9.02
C ILE A 596 -15.82 -7.67 7.89
N LEU A 597 -15.52 -8.93 7.58
CA LEU A 597 -14.82 -9.35 6.38
C LEU A 597 -15.84 -9.70 5.30
N TRP A 598 -16.03 -8.79 4.34
CA TRP A 598 -17.02 -8.95 3.29
C TRP A 598 -16.38 -9.46 1.99
N CYS A 599 -16.75 -10.66 1.57
CA CYS A 599 -16.08 -11.37 0.47
C CYS A 599 -16.65 -10.96 -0.90
N VAL A 600 -16.55 -9.66 -1.20
CA VAL A 600 -16.92 -9.05 -2.48
C VAL A 600 -15.75 -8.28 -3.05
N ASP A 601 -15.75 -8.10 -4.36
CA ASP A 601 -14.76 -7.33 -5.09
C ASP A 601 -15.33 -5.96 -5.48
N ASP A 602 -14.51 -4.92 -5.38
CA ASP A 602 -14.91 -3.53 -5.58
C ASP A 602 -15.38 -3.24 -7.00
N VAL A 603 -14.83 -3.97 -7.98
CA VAL A 603 -15.15 -3.81 -9.41
C VAL A 603 -16.43 -4.56 -9.77
N LEU A 604 -16.67 -5.70 -9.12
CA LEU A 604 -17.79 -6.60 -9.45
C LEU A 604 -19.05 -6.37 -8.61
N SER A 605 -18.96 -5.56 -7.55
CA SER A 605 -20.08 -5.30 -6.65
C SER A 605 -20.62 -3.88 -6.79
N HIS A 606 -21.87 -3.69 -6.39
CA HIS A 606 -22.50 -2.38 -6.38
C HIS A 606 -21.84 -1.50 -5.33
N HIS A 607 -21.55 -0.24 -5.69
CA HIS A 607 -21.02 0.74 -4.76
C HIS A 607 -22.05 1.00 -3.66
N ARG A 608 -21.63 0.88 -2.40
CA ARG A 608 -22.43 1.24 -1.23
C ARG A 608 -21.54 1.91 -0.19
N PRO A 609 -22.07 2.85 0.59
CA PRO A 609 -21.33 3.42 1.71
C PRO A 609 -21.04 2.33 2.74
N LEU A 610 -19.78 2.21 3.13
CA LEU A 610 -19.31 1.26 4.13
C LEU A 610 -18.60 1.99 5.26
N LEU A 611 -18.84 1.56 6.49
CA LEU A 611 -18.09 2.01 7.64
C LEU A 611 -16.68 1.38 7.66
N PRO A 612 -15.69 2.00 8.33
CA PRO A 612 -14.30 1.51 8.37
C PRO A 612 -14.13 0.10 8.95
N ASN A 613 -15.09 -0.38 9.73
CA ASN A 613 -15.10 -1.74 10.27
C ASN A 613 -15.56 -2.80 9.26
N VAL A 614 -15.84 -2.42 8.01
CA VAL A 614 -16.18 -3.35 6.92
C VAL A 614 -15.05 -3.38 5.91
N ILE A 615 -14.32 -4.49 5.87
CA ILE A 615 -13.19 -4.70 4.95
C ILE A 615 -13.60 -5.67 3.87
N ARG A 616 -13.49 -5.22 2.63
CA ARG A 616 -13.73 -6.04 1.44
C ARG A 616 -12.54 -6.95 1.19
N VAL A 617 -12.81 -8.24 1.07
CA VAL A 617 -11.81 -9.33 0.96
C VAL A 617 -12.18 -10.29 -0.18
N GLY A 618 -12.75 -9.73 -1.26
CA GLY A 618 -12.99 -10.44 -2.50
C GLY A 618 -11.73 -11.15 -2.99
N GLY A 619 -11.89 -12.39 -3.46
CA GLY A 619 -10.78 -13.16 -4.01
C GLY A 619 -9.75 -13.71 -3.00
N MET A 620 -9.93 -13.56 -1.69
CA MET A 620 -8.94 -14.05 -0.70
C MET A 620 -8.60 -15.55 -0.80
N HIS A 621 -9.50 -16.33 -1.39
CA HIS A 621 -9.37 -17.78 -1.56
C HIS A 621 -8.71 -18.17 -2.89
N ILE A 622 -8.39 -17.20 -3.75
CA ILE A 622 -7.72 -17.42 -5.03
C ILE A 622 -6.24 -17.65 -4.75
N LYS A 623 -5.78 -18.87 -4.98
CA LYS A 623 -4.37 -19.26 -4.83
C LYS A 623 -3.67 -19.22 -6.19
N LYS A 624 -2.34 -19.13 -6.19
CA LYS A 624 -1.55 -19.24 -7.43
C LYS A 624 -1.84 -20.60 -8.11
N PRO A 625 -2.13 -20.63 -9.42
CA PRO A 625 -2.39 -21.88 -10.13
C PRO A 625 -1.23 -22.87 -9.98
N LYS A 626 -1.57 -24.10 -9.59
CA LYS A 626 -0.64 -25.23 -9.53
C LYS A 626 -0.60 -25.93 -10.88
N LYS A 627 0.45 -26.73 -11.11
CA LYS A 627 0.54 -27.59 -12.30
C LYS A 627 -0.61 -28.60 -12.31
N LEU A 628 -1.31 -28.69 -13.44
CA LEU A 628 -2.38 -29.66 -13.62
C LEU A 628 -1.83 -31.10 -13.66
N PRO A 629 -2.61 -32.10 -13.22
CA PRO A 629 -2.30 -33.50 -13.47
C PRO A 629 -2.00 -33.75 -14.95
N GLN A 630 -1.00 -34.59 -15.24
CA GLN A 630 -0.47 -34.74 -16.60
C GLN A 630 -1.53 -35.14 -17.63
N ASP A 631 -2.49 -35.97 -17.24
CA ASP A 631 -3.61 -36.42 -18.08
C ASP A 631 -4.63 -35.31 -18.36
N LEU A 632 -4.77 -34.35 -17.44
CA LEU A 632 -5.62 -33.17 -17.60
C LEU A 632 -4.91 -32.09 -18.42
N GLN A 633 -3.64 -31.82 -18.11
CA GLN A 633 -2.78 -30.91 -18.86
C GLN A 633 -2.75 -31.33 -20.33
N LYS A 634 -2.42 -32.60 -20.62
CA LYS A 634 -2.40 -33.13 -21.99
C LYS A 634 -3.76 -32.97 -22.68
N PHE A 635 -4.86 -33.24 -21.97
CA PHE A 635 -6.20 -33.10 -22.55
C PHE A 635 -6.47 -31.64 -22.98
N MET A 636 -6.05 -30.66 -22.17
CA MET A 636 -6.18 -29.23 -22.44
C MET A 636 -5.20 -28.75 -23.52
N ASP A 637 -3.94 -29.17 -23.50
CA ASP A 637 -2.92 -28.81 -24.50
C ASP A 637 -3.29 -29.33 -25.90
N ASP A 638 -3.85 -30.54 -25.96
CA ASP A 638 -4.32 -31.15 -27.21
C ASP A 638 -5.66 -30.51 -27.70
N ALA A 639 -6.17 -29.44 -27.08
CA ALA A 639 -7.44 -28.81 -27.42
C ALA A 639 -7.27 -27.69 -28.46
N LEU A 640 -7.12 -28.06 -29.75
CA LEU A 640 -6.88 -27.11 -30.85
C LEU A 640 -7.89 -25.95 -30.92
N HIS A 641 -9.14 -26.19 -30.54
CA HIS A 641 -10.23 -25.22 -30.61
C HIS A 641 -10.58 -24.59 -29.26
N GLY A 642 -9.77 -24.83 -28.22
CA GLY A 642 -10.00 -24.37 -26.85
C GLY A 642 -10.74 -25.37 -25.97
N VAL A 643 -10.87 -25.01 -24.70
CA VAL A 643 -11.45 -25.84 -23.63
C VAL A 643 -12.67 -25.13 -23.03
N ILE A 644 -13.73 -25.88 -22.78
CA ILE A 644 -14.91 -25.43 -22.03
C ILE A 644 -14.91 -26.16 -20.68
N TYR A 645 -14.99 -25.41 -19.59
CA TYR A 645 -15.18 -25.97 -18.25
C TYR A 645 -16.64 -25.79 -17.81
N MET A 646 -17.32 -26.90 -17.49
CA MET A 646 -18.72 -26.94 -17.09
C MET A 646 -18.84 -27.52 -15.67
N SER A 647 -19.40 -26.72 -14.77
CA SER A 647 -19.63 -27.09 -13.37
C SER A 647 -20.89 -26.38 -12.86
N LEU A 648 -21.80 -27.12 -12.24
CA LEU A 648 -22.99 -26.58 -11.57
C LEU A 648 -22.75 -26.31 -10.06
N GLY A 649 -21.48 -26.31 -9.64
CA GLY A 649 -21.10 -26.10 -8.25
C GLY A 649 -21.23 -27.34 -7.37
N THR A 650 -21.24 -27.13 -6.05
CA THR A 650 -21.29 -28.21 -5.05
C THR A 650 -22.70 -28.63 -4.66
N ASN A 651 -23.66 -27.71 -4.75
CA ASN A 651 -25.00 -27.90 -4.18
C ASN A 651 -25.99 -28.53 -5.17
N LEU A 652 -25.69 -28.48 -6.47
CA LEU A 652 -26.47 -29.10 -7.52
C LEU A 652 -25.58 -30.08 -8.30
N PRO A 653 -25.51 -31.36 -7.89
CA PRO A 653 -24.79 -32.39 -8.64
C PRO A 653 -25.32 -32.46 -10.08
N SER A 654 -24.43 -32.43 -11.07
CA SER A 654 -24.82 -32.55 -12.49
C SER A 654 -25.54 -33.86 -12.76
N ALA A 655 -25.18 -34.91 -12.01
CA ALA A 655 -25.81 -36.23 -12.10
C ALA A 655 -27.28 -36.26 -11.64
N TYR A 656 -27.77 -35.22 -10.97
CA TYR A 656 -29.15 -35.11 -10.50
C TYR A 656 -30.04 -34.29 -11.44
N LEU A 657 -29.48 -33.79 -12.54
CA LEU A 657 -30.29 -33.19 -13.59
C LEU A 657 -31.26 -34.23 -14.18
N PRO A 658 -32.45 -33.80 -14.66
CA PRO A 658 -33.34 -34.68 -15.42
C PRO A 658 -32.61 -35.27 -16.64
N SER A 659 -32.96 -36.52 -16.98
CA SER A 659 -32.37 -37.26 -18.11
C SER A 659 -32.39 -36.48 -19.41
N GLU A 660 -33.46 -35.71 -19.64
CA GLU A 660 -33.66 -34.92 -20.86
C GLU A 660 -32.64 -33.77 -20.94
N LYS A 661 -32.30 -33.16 -19.80
CA LYS A 661 -31.28 -32.09 -19.74
C LYS A 661 -29.87 -32.65 -19.94
N ILE A 662 -29.58 -33.80 -19.34
CA ILE A 662 -28.29 -34.49 -19.53
C ILE A 662 -28.11 -34.86 -21.01
N ALA A 663 -29.14 -35.42 -21.64
CA ALA A 663 -29.13 -35.77 -23.06
C ALA A 663 -28.90 -34.53 -23.95
N ALA A 664 -29.58 -33.42 -23.66
CA ALA A 664 -29.38 -32.16 -24.39
C ALA A 664 -27.94 -31.63 -24.27
N PHE A 665 -27.34 -31.66 -23.06
CA PHE A 665 -25.93 -31.26 -22.90
C PHE A 665 -24.98 -32.17 -23.68
N ILE A 666 -25.20 -33.49 -23.66
CA ILE A 666 -24.42 -34.45 -24.43
C ILE A 666 -24.49 -34.15 -25.93
N GLU A 667 -25.70 -33.94 -26.45
CA GLU A 667 -25.94 -33.65 -27.87
C GLU A 667 -25.25 -32.34 -28.30
N ILE A 668 -25.37 -31.28 -27.50
CA ILE A 668 -24.71 -30.00 -27.76
C ILE A 668 -23.20 -30.17 -27.70
N PHE A 669 -22.66 -30.78 -26.65
CA PHE A 669 -21.21 -30.94 -26.49
C PHE A 669 -20.59 -31.78 -27.60
N ALA A 670 -21.29 -32.80 -28.10
CA ALA A 670 -20.83 -33.62 -29.22
C ALA A 670 -20.63 -32.82 -30.52
N GLN A 671 -21.37 -31.71 -30.69
CA GLN A 671 -21.29 -30.85 -31.87
C GLN A 671 -20.20 -29.76 -31.74
N LEU A 672 -19.68 -29.55 -30.53
CA LEU A 672 -18.65 -28.54 -30.28
C LEU A 672 -17.27 -29.03 -30.73
N LYS A 673 -16.51 -28.13 -31.35
CA LYS A 673 -15.12 -28.39 -31.72
C LYS A 673 -14.17 -28.34 -30.52
N GLN A 674 -14.59 -27.65 -29.46
CA GLN A 674 -13.89 -27.54 -28.18
C GLN A 674 -13.88 -28.87 -27.44
N LYS A 675 -12.86 -29.03 -26.60
CA LYS A 675 -12.89 -30.07 -25.56
C LYS A 675 -13.65 -29.57 -24.35
N VAL A 676 -14.45 -30.43 -23.72
CA VAL A 676 -15.29 -30.05 -22.58
C VAL A 676 -14.84 -30.83 -21.35
N LEU A 677 -14.57 -30.12 -20.26
CA LEU A 677 -14.39 -30.67 -18.93
C LEU A 677 -15.72 -30.51 -18.18
N TRP A 678 -16.38 -31.62 -17.85
CA TRP A 678 -17.67 -31.57 -17.16
C TRP A 678 -17.59 -32.24 -15.78
N LYS A 679 -17.75 -31.44 -14.71
CA LYS A 679 -17.85 -31.97 -13.34
C LYS A 679 -19.09 -32.86 -13.20
N TRP A 680 -18.84 -34.14 -12.92
CA TRP A 680 -19.84 -35.19 -12.91
C TRP A 680 -19.60 -36.18 -11.77
N GLU A 681 -20.58 -36.31 -10.89
CA GLU A 681 -20.45 -37.02 -9.61
C GLU A 681 -20.56 -38.55 -9.78
N ASN A 682 -21.29 -39.00 -10.80
CA ASN A 682 -21.59 -40.42 -11.03
C ASN A 682 -20.62 -41.07 -12.01
N GLY A 683 -19.43 -41.47 -11.56
CA GLY A 683 -18.51 -42.36 -12.29
C GLY A 683 -18.47 -42.16 -13.82
N THR A 684 -19.20 -43.00 -14.55
CA THR A 684 -19.37 -42.92 -16.00
C THR A 684 -20.59 -42.08 -16.40
N LEU A 685 -20.38 -41.09 -17.27
CA LEU A 685 -21.44 -40.37 -17.99
C LEU A 685 -21.98 -41.23 -19.15
N PRO A 686 -23.26 -41.65 -19.15
CA PRO A 686 -23.85 -42.39 -20.26
C PRO A 686 -23.83 -41.54 -21.55
N GLY A 687 -23.49 -42.13 -22.69
CA GLY A 687 -23.46 -41.41 -23.97
C GLY A 687 -22.37 -40.33 -24.09
N ARG A 688 -21.33 -40.37 -23.23
CA ARG A 688 -20.25 -39.37 -23.21
C ARG A 688 -19.59 -39.20 -24.59
N PRO A 689 -19.64 -37.99 -25.18
CA PRO A 689 -18.93 -37.69 -26.42
C PRO A 689 -17.40 -37.78 -26.26
N PRO A 690 -16.64 -38.08 -27.33
CA PRO A 690 -15.19 -38.25 -27.24
C PRO A 690 -14.43 -36.97 -26.84
N ASN A 691 -14.98 -35.79 -27.15
CA ASN A 691 -14.43 -34.49 -26.77
C ASN A 691 -14.79 -34.07 -25.32
N VAL A 692 -15.56 -34.87 -24.58
CA VAL A 692 -15.96 -34.56 -23.20
C VAL A 692 -15.19 -35.43 -22.21
N LYS A 693 -14.49 -34.82 -21.26
CA LYS A 693 -13.85 -35.50 -20.12
C LYS A 693 -14.62 -35.18 -18.83
N VAL A 694 -14.89 -36.22 -18.04
CA VAL A 694 -15.64 -36.12 -16.79
C VAL A 694 -14.77 -36.46 -15.59
N ALA A 695 -15.00 -35.78 -14.48
CA ALA A 695 -14.41 -36.11 -13.19
C ALA A 695 -15.35 -35.69 -12.06
N LYS A 696 -15.28 -36.39 -10.92
CA LYS A 696 -16.04 -36.03 -9.71
C LYS A 696 -15.67 -34.64 -9.21
N TRP A 697 -14.39 -34.31 -9.33
CA TRP A 697 -13.85 -33.01 -8.94
C TRP A 697 -12.72 -32.63 -9.90
N PHE A 698 -12.68 -31.35 -10.26
CA PHE A 698 -11.62 -30.77 -11.08
C PHE A 698 -10.91 -29.68 -10.26
N PRO A 699 -9.60 -29.47 -10.45
CA PRO A 699 -8.88 -28.35 -9.86
C PRO A 699 -9.30 -27.05 -10.56
N GLN A 700 -10.49 -26.53 -10.20
CA GLN A 700 -11.15 -25.43 -10.90
C GLN A 700 -10.27 -24.17 -11.02
N GLN A 701 -9.63 -23.74 -9.93
CA GLN A 701 -8.76 -22.55 -9.97
C GLN A 701 -7.57 -22.76 -10.90
N ASP A 702 -6.95 -23.95 -10.86
CA ASP A 702 -5.80 -24.26 -11.71
C ASP A 702 -6.21 -24.32 -13.19
N ILE A 703 -7.39 -24.85 -13.52
CA ILE A 703 -7.92 -24.89 -14.89
C ILE A 703 -8.22 -23.48 -15.41
N LEU A 704 -8.82 -22.63 -14.59
CA LEU A 704 -9.20 -21.26 -14.99
C LEU A 704 -8.00 -20.31 -15.05
N GLY A 705 -6.91 -20.63 -14.35
CA GLY A 705 -5.65 -19.87 -14.39
C GLY A 705 -4.55 -20.48 -15.27
N ALA A 706 -4.83 -21.58 -15.98
CA ALA A 706 -3.87 -22.32 -16.83
C ALA A 706 -3.51 -21.62 -18.13
#